data_AF-A0A3M1QPS7-F1
#
_entry.id   AF-A0A3M1QPS7-F1
#
_cell.length_a   1.000
_cell.length_b   1.000
_cell.length_c   1.000
_cell.angle_alpha   90.00
_cell.angle_beta   90.00
_cell.angle_gamma   90.00
#
_symmetry.space_group_name_H-M   'P 1'
#
loop_
_entity.id
_entity.type
_entity.pdbx_description
1 polymer ?
#
loop_
_entity_poly.entity_id
_entity_poly.type
_entity_poly.pdbx_seq_one_letter_code
_entity_poly.pdbx_strand_id
1 'polypeptide(L)'
;AGLMRLSDITPLKALNDGVGVRAVRGGGDFTINGMQVDLSGVLQASTRVGQLNHGAGAQLGRIQISTFTDDDFPLKTEVDLTGMTTMQEIKDAIEGAVDDVTVTFATSATAGSRMIITYAPKDENGEPLADANKKLKIEDIDGGRAARDLGIAGESESGTIDGDGILFVDSAADIVAAINHAADNDGSITAAIDGTGLRIDSTTGAVSLAALNGSQALADLGFAEGDFGASVSGGRLVGGVNTTMLKTLNGGRGFTLGQMQVAVGGASATIDLTTAETLQDVIDRLNDAGLPLHAETDASGIRLRIESDDGVTPVTITDLTGDFAAVAGLDTPAAQIRSANLQKQYISETTPLSDLNAGAGVGSGQIKITNSVGQFVRVDLTGAETIGDVIERINAAKLPGDIDSGVTARINDTGDGIVLTDAAGGAGSLVVEDEDGTAAADLHLAGSSEAGVLDGSFELNLEVSASDTLDELVARINSESRLASATVLNDGSDVTPFRLQLSSKLSGAGGELVLDDAGVGLDLATLSRAQDSVVVFGADADAGVLLTSSSNTLRDVVPGLTLNLSNASDEPITVAITEDTDALIETIDGLVSAFNDAVSRIDALTEFDTETETPGVLLGDATVRTVESRLLSMLTGALPLAAGDVTRFSHLGFRVQGGELSFDREAFLEAYENDPQGVTRLFTDEDRGLAAQLEEQIKAITDDGGLLDNRAEALAGQKELLNDRVEAMNELLDRKRERLTRQFLAMEEALSRMQAQQGALGQIVPLTLGNNANS
;
A
#
# COMPACT_ATOMS: atom_id res chain seq x y z
N ALA A 1 -8.68 -37.42 -6.78
CA ALA A 1 -8.18 -36.84 -5.52
C ALA A 1 -6.64 -36.72 -5.42
N GLY A 2 -5.81 -37.44 -6.19
CA GLY A 2 -4.36 -37.52 -5.95
C GLY A 2 -3.42 -36.48 -6.60
N LEU A 3 -3.91 -35.31 -7.01
CA LEU A 3 -3.11 -34.33 -7.77
C LEU A 3 -2.57 -33.15 -6.93
N MET A 4 -3.12 -32.89 -5.74
CA MET A 4 -2.60 -31.85 -4.84
C MET A 4 -2.14 -32.46 -3.52
N ARG A 5 -0.90 -32.17 -3.15
CA ARG A 5 -0.28 -32.55 -1.88
C ARG A 5 0.36 -31.31 -1.27
N LEU A 6 0.44 -31.28 0.05
CA LEU A 6 1.21 -30.27 0.75
C LEU A 6 2.70 -30.50 0.44
N SER A 7 3.45 -29.41 0.23
CA SER A 7 4.89 -29.42 0.02
C SER A 7 5.53 -28.37 0.92
N ASP A 8 6.85 -28.46 1.11
CA ASP A 8 7.60 -27.52 1.95
C ASP A 8 7.39 -26.06 1.53
N ILE A 9 7.29 -25.81 0.22
CA ILE A 9 7.10 -24.46 -0.36
C ILE A 9 5.63 -24.01 -0.39
N THR A 10 4.68 -24.82 0.09
CA THR A 10 3.26 -24.44 0.06
C THR A 10 3.04 -23.22 0.95
N PRO A 11 2.58 -22.07 0.42
CA PRO A 11 2.41 -20.86 1.22
C PRO A 11 1.33 -21.04 2.27
N LEU A 12 1.52 -20.47 3.46
CA LEU A 12 0.56 -20.47 4.55
C LEU A 12 -0.78 -19.88 4.13
N LYS A 13 -0.75 -18.78 3.40
CA LYS A 13 -1.95 -18.13 2.86
C LYS A 13 -2.77 -19.03 1.93
N ALA A 14 -2.20 -20.08 1.36
CA ALA A 14 -2.91 -21.03 0.50
C ALA A 14 -3.58 -22.17 1.28
N LEU A 15 -3.25 -22.33 2.56
CA LEU A 15 -3.87 -23.33 3.41
C LEU A 15 -5.32 -22.94 3.71
N ASN A 16 -6.13 -23.93 4.05
CA ASN A 16 -7.53 -23.74 4.45
C ASN A 16 -8.34 -23.02 3.35
N ASP A 17 -8.20 -23.45 2.09
CA ASP A 17 -8.87 -22.86 0.90
C ASP A 17 -8.60 -21.37 0.67
N GLY A 18 -7.46 -20.88 1.16
CA GLY A 18 -7.06 -19.47 1.07
C GLY A 18 -7.24 -18.68 2.37
N VAL A 19 -7.77 -19.30 3.43
CA VAL A 19 -8.02 -18.66 4.73
C VAL A 19 -6.73 -18.54 5.55
N GLY A 20 -5.73 -19.37 5.30
CA GLY A 20 -4.46 -19.33 6.03
C GLY A 20 -4.51 -19.95 7.42
N VAL A 21 -3.55 -19.57 8.27
CA VAL A 21 -3.38 -20.07 9.64
C VAL A 21 -3.35 -18.89 10.60
N ARG A 22 -4.36 -18.76 11.46
CA ARG A 22 -4.51 -17.64 12.38
C ARG A 22 -3.66 -17.83 13.63
N ALA A 23 -2.44 -17.30 13.56
CA ALA A 23 -1.52 -17.19 14.67
C ALA A 23 -1.66 -15.85 15.40
N VAL A 24 -1.30 -15.82 16.68
CA VAL A 24 -1.32 -14.61 17.50
C VAL A 24 -0.03 -13.82 17.27
N ARG A 25 -0.12 -12.49 17.27
CA ARG A 25 1.06 -11.62 17.16
C ARG A 25 1.84 -11.61 18.48
N GLY A 26 2.81 -12.52 18.58
CA GLY A 26 3.76 -12.62 19.67
C GLY A 26 3.24 -13.45 20.84
N GLY A 27 4.13 -14.29 21.39
CA GLY A 27 3.76 -15.31 22.36
C GLY A 27 3.36 -16.62 21.67
N GLY A 28 3.19 -17.68 22.44
CA GLY A 28 2.94 -19.00 21.88
C GLY A 28 1.51 -19.18 21.41
N ASP A 29 1.36 -19.92 20.32
CA ASP A 29 0.08 -20.25 19.71
C ASP A 29 -0.52 -21.52 20.28
N PHE A 30 0.32 -22.52 20.56
CA PHE A 30 -0.13 -23.78 21.13
C PHE A 30 1.01 -24.47 21.87
N THR A 31 0.66 -25.52 22.60
CA THR A 31 1.63 -26.37 23.28
C THR A 31 1.59 -27.79 22.77
N ILE A 32 2.76 -28.43 22.71
CA ILE A 32 2.93 -29.86 22.48
C ILE A 32 3.65 -30.44 23.69
N ASN A 33 2.99 -31.29 24.48
CA ASN A 33 3.53 -31.82 25.74
C ASN A 33 4.01 -30.72 26.71
N GLY A 34 3.35 -29.55 26.69
CA GLY A 34 3.70 -28.38 27.49
C GLY A 34 4.81 -27.51 26.89
N MET A 35 5.47 -27.92 25.79
CA MET A 35 6.41 -27.09 25.05
C MET A 35 5.66 -26.10 24.17
N GLN A 36 6.05 -24.83 24.21
CA GLN A 36 5.36 -23.76 23.48
C GLN A 36 5.85 -23.68 22.04
N VAL A 37 4.91 -23.64 21.09
CA VAL A 37 5.17 -23.36 19.67
C VAL A 37 4.66 -21.95 19.36
N ASP A 38 5.50 -21.14 18.71
CA ASP A 38 5.24 -19.75 18.35
C ASP A 38 5.35 -19.63 16.82
N LEU A 39 4.27 -19.15 16.19
CA LEU A 39 4.12 -18.96 14.75
C LEU A 39 4.02 -17.46 14.40
N SER A 40 4.34 -16.57 15.32
CA SER A 40 4.32 -15.12 15.08
C SER A 40 5.38 -14.64 14.08
N GLY A 41 6.39 -15.47 13.82
CA GLY A 41 7.54 -15.11 12.98
C GLY A 41 8.43 -14.04 13.60
N VAL A 42 8.25 -13.72 14.89
CA VAL A 42 9.08 -12.76 15.63
C VAL A 42 10.37 -13.44 16.07
N LEU A 43 11.51 -12.87 15.67
CA LEU A 43 12.83 -13.36 16.09
C LEU A 43 13.07 -12.99 17.56
N GLN A 44 13.20 -14.00 18.41
CA GLN A 44 13.40 -13.85 19.85
C GLN A 44 14.77 -14.41 20.25
N ALA A 45 15.26 -14.03 21.44
CA ALA A 45 16.46 -14.59 22.03
C ALA A 45 16.42 -16.14 22.14
N SER A 46 15.25 -16.69 22.45
CA SER A 46 14.99 -18.13 22.56
C SER A 46 14.85 -18.83 21.21
N THR A 47 14.73 -18.12 20.09
CA THR A 47 14.64 -18.72 18.75
C THR A 47 15.85 -19.59 18.49
N ARG A 48 15.61 -20.82 18.02
CA ARG A 48 16.68 -21.77 17.71
C ARG A 48 17.19 -21.56 16.29
N VAL A 49 18.50 -21.73 16.10
CA VAL A 49 19.17 -21.54 14.80
C VAL A 49 18.59 -22.46 13.71
N GLY A 50 18.07 -23.63 14.07
CA GLY A 50 17.41 -24.53 13.12
C GLY A 50 16.09 -24.00 12.53
N GLN A 51 15.45 -23.00 13.14
CA GLN A 51 14.23 -22.37 12.60
C GLN A 51 14.50 -21.41 11.45
N LEU A 52 15.73 -20.91 11.34
CA LEU A 52 16.07 -19.86 10.39
C LEU A 52 16.03 -20.36 8.94
N ASN A 53 15.91 -19.44 7.99
CA ASN A 53 16.01 -19.68 6.54
C ASN A 53 15.05 -20.79 6.07
N HIS A 54 13.77 -20.65 6.42
CA HIS A 54 12.71 -21.62 6.15
C HIS A 54 12.97 -23.04 6.69
N GLY A 55 13.55 -23.13 7.88
CA GLY A 55 13.91 -24.41 8.49
C GLY A 55 15.19 -25.06 7.95
N ALA A 56 15.89 -24.42 7.02
CA ALA A 56 17.23 -24.86 6.60
C ALA A 56 18.28 -24.62 7.71
N GLY A 57 17.99 -23.70 8.62
CA GLY A 57 18.86 -23.20 9.66
C GLY A 57 19.97 -22.27 9.15
N ALA A 58 20.91 -21.92 10.03
CA ALA A 58 22.12 -21.20 9.65
C ALA A 58 23.38 -22.05 9.87
N GLN A 59 24.27 -22.07 8.88
CA GLN A 59 25.54 -22.75 8.97
C GLN A 59 26.54 -21.88 9.75
N LEU A 60 26.52 -22.03 11.08
CA LEU A 60 27.40 -21.26 11.95
C LEU A 60 28.88 -21.65 11.80
N GLY A 61 29.74 -20.66 12.00
CA GLY A 61 31.18 -20.72 11.83
C GLY A 61 31.83 -19.45 12.34
N ARG A 62 33.00 -19.09 11.80
CA ARG A 62 33.71 -17.88 12.21
C ARG A 62 33.34 -16.68 11.33
N ILE A 63 33.14 -15.53 11.96
CA ILE A 63 32.91 -14.25 11.30
C ILE A 63 33.98 -13.24 11.74
N GLN A 64 34.27 -12.26 10.89
CA GLN A 64 35.11 -11.10 11.23
C GLN A 64 34.23 -9.87 11.30
N ILE A 65 34.29 -9.17 12.43
CA ILE A 65 33.67 -7.86 12.63
C ILE A 65 34.79 -6.82 12.62
N SER A 66 34.69 -5.86 11.70
CA SER A 66 35.62 -4.74 11.58
C SER A 66 34.92 -3.44 11.98
N THR A 67 35.41 -2.77 13.02
CA THR A 67 34.92 -1.46 13.46
C THR A 67 36.00 -0.40 13.25
N PHE A 68 35.60 0.85 13.06
CA PHE A 68 36.53 1.97 12.85
C PHE A 68 36.42 2.97 14.00
N THR A 69 37.55 3.53 14.39
CA THR A 69 37.66 4.72 15.24
C THR A 69 38.52 5.75 14.49
N ASP A 70 38.58 7.00 14.95
CA ASP A 70 39.25 8.17 14.32
C ASP A 70 40.68 7.95 13.74
N ASP A 71 41.35 6.84 14.07
CA ASP A 71 42.75 6.54 13.72
C ASP A 71 42.96 5.81 12.37
N ASP A 72 41.98 5.73 11.46
CA ASP A 72 42.11 5.15 10.09
C ASP A 72 42.54 3.65 10.03
N PHE A 73 42.56 2.94 11.17
CA PHE A 73 42.84 1.50 11.23
C PHE A 73 41.63 0.70 11.74
N PRO A 74 41.07 -0.24 10.97
CA PRO A 74 39.95 -1.05 11.43
C PRO A 74 40.38 -2.00 12.55
N LEU A 75 39.67 -1.97 13.68
CA LEU A 75 39.75 -3.01 14.70
C LEU A 75 39.03 -4.25 14.18
N LYS A 76 39.79 -5.32 13.94
CA LYS A 76 39.26 -6.58 13.42
C LYS A 76 39.16 -7.61 14.53
N THR A 77 37.94 -8.04 14.83
CA THR A 77 37.66 -9.07 15.82
C THR A 77 37.07 -10.29 15.14
N GLU A 78 37.64 -11.46 15.41
CA GLU A 78 37.06 -12.74 14.99
C GLU A 78 36.11 -13.25 16.07
N VAL A 79 34.90 -13.66 15.66
CA VAL A 79 33.88 -14.24 16.53
C VAL A 79 33.59 -15.66 16.03
N ASP A 80 33.72 -16.65 16.91
CA ASP A 80 33.42 -18.04 16.60
C ASP A 80 32.00 -18.39 17.08
N LEU A 81 31.08 -18.59 16.13
CA LEU A 81 29.69 -18.95 16.38
C LEU A 81 29.45 -20.47 16.33
N THR A 82 30.51 -21.27 16.14
CA THR A 82 30.40 -22.72 15.94
C THR A 82 29.71 -23.41 17.11
N GLY A 83 28.66 -24.17 16.83
CA GLY A 83 27.96 -25.00 17.82
C GLY A 83 26.92 -24.27 18.67
N MET A 84 26.70 -22.96 18.44
CA MET A 84 25.59 -22.24 19.05
C MET A 84 24.26 -22.74 18.47
N THR A 85 23.22 -22.73 19.29
CA THR A 85 21.91 -23.33 19.00
C THR A 85 20.77 -22.32 19.11
N THR A 86 21.00 -21.17 19.76
CA THR A 86 20.00 -20.12 19.98
C THR A 86 20.49 -18.74 19.54
N MET A 87 19.55 -17.84 19.24
CA MET A 87 19.87 -16.45 18.92
C MET A 87 20.48 -15.69 20.11
N GLN A 88 20.15 -16.07 21.35
CA GLN A 88 20.76 -15.51 22.55
C GLN A 88 22.27 -15.80 22.60
N GLU A 89 22.69 -17.03 22.31
CA GLU A 89 24.12 -17.38 22.29
C GLU A 89 24.89 -16.59 21.22
N ILE A 90 24.29 -16.41 20.04
CA ILE A 90 24.87 -15.60 18.96
C ILE A 90 24.97 -14.13 19.38
N LYS A 91 23.91 -13.58 19.95
CA LYS A 91 23.88 -12.21 20.47
C LYS A 91 24.97 -12.00 21.52
N ASP A 92 25.05 -12.87 22.51
CA ASP A 92 26.05 -12.79 23.59
C ASP A 92 27.49 -12.92 23.04
N ALA A 93 27.69 -13.75 22.02
CA ALA A 93 28.99 -13.92 21.38
C ALA A 93 29.43 -12.68 20.60
N ILE A 94 28.52 -12.02 19.88
CA ILE A 94 28.82 -10.80 19.13
C ILE A 94 29.07 -9.63 20.09
N GLU A 95 28.13 -9.37 21.01
CA GLU A 95 28.22 -8.26 21.98
C GLU A 95 29.36 -8.44 22.98
N GLY A 96 29.71 -9.68 23.31
CA GLY A 96 30.84 -10.00 24.18
C GLY A 96 32.21 -9.92 23.49
N ALA A 97 32.25 -9.95 22.16
CA ALA A 97 33.50 -9.93 21.39
C ALA A 97 33.91 -8.51 20.96
N VAL A 98 32.95 -7.62 20.69
CA VAL A 98 33.21 -6.26 20.20
C VAL A 98 32.52 -5.25 21.09
N ASP A 99 33.32 -4.40 21.75
CA ASP A 99 32.81 -3.30 22.56
C ASP A 99 31.94 -2.34 21.73
N ASP A 100 30.93 -1.75 22.36
CA ASP A 100 29.97 -0.81 21.76
C ASP A 100 29.15 -1.34 20.57
N VAL A 101 29.19 -2.65 20.29
CA VAL A 101 28.26 -3.32 19.37
C VAL A 101 27.05 -3.83 20.14
N THR A 102 25.88 -3.57 19.57
CA THR A 102 24.60 -4.08 20.07
C THR A 102 23.87 -4.83 18.96
N VAL A 103 23.22 -5.92 19.34
CA VAL A 103 22.39 -6.76 18.48
C VAL A 103 20.95 -6.60 18.90
N THR A 104 20.10 -6.11 18.02
CA THR A 104 18.64 -6.07 18.21
C THR A 104 17.95 -6.94 17.17
N PHE A 105 16.74 -7.39 17.48
CA PHE A 105 15.91 -8.13 16.56
C PHE A 105 14.78 -7.23 16.10
N ALA A 106 14.54 -7.21 14.79
CA ALA A 106 13.45 -6.47 14.17
C ALA A 106 12.57 -7.43 13.39
N THR A 107 11.28 -7.12 13.33
CA THR A 107 10.30 -7.90 12.58
C THR A 107 9.76 -7.07 11.43
N SER A 108 9.73 -7.66 10.24
CA SER A 108 9.05 -7.10 9.08
C SER A 108 8.05 -8.12 8.55
N ALA A 109 6.83 -7.69 8.26
CA ALA A 109 5.79 -8.56 7.71
C ALA A 109 6.09 -9.03 6.28
N THR A 110 6.86 -8.26 5.51
CA THR A 110 7.19 -8.56 4.11
C THR A 110 8.62 -9.09 3.92
N ALA A 111 9.56 -8.66 4.78
CA ALA A 111 10.96 -9.06 4.68
C ALA A 111 11.36 -10.14 5.69
N GLY A 112 10.45 -10.63 6.54
CA GLY A 112 10.77 -11.55 7.63
C GLY A 112 11.43 -10.86 8.83
N SER A 113 11.62 -11.60 9.93
CA SER A 113 12.39 -11.08 11.07
C SER A 113 13.90 -11.21 10.83
N ARG A 114 14.63 -10.20 11.30
CA ARG A 114 16.05 -9.98 11.00
C ARG A 114 16.83 -9.48 12.21
N MET A 115 18.15 -9.56 12.10
CA MET A 115 19.08 -8.99 13.07
C MET A 115 19.52 -7.59 12.62
N ILE A 116 19.58 -6.66 13.56
CA ILE A 116 20.20 -5.35 13.38
C ILE A 116 21.44 -5.30 14.25
N ILE A 117 22.58 -5.02 13.64
CA ILE A 117 23.85 -4.85 14.34
C ILE A 117 24.21 -3.37 14.32
N THR A 118 24.26 -2.75 15.50
CA THR A 118 24.59 -1.33 15.64
C THR A 118 25.88 -1.18 16.44
N TYR A 119 26.86 -0.54 15.84
CA TYR A 119 28.08 -0.07 16.48
C TYR A 119 27.93 1.41 16.84
N ALA A 120 27.95 1.72 18.14
CA ALA A 120 27.72 3.05 18.68
C ALA A 120 28.82 3.47 19.67
N PRO A 121 30.05 3.73 19.16
CA PRO A 121 31.20 4.01 20.00
C PRO A 121 31.06 5.33 20.77
N LYS A 122 31.62 5.34 21.97
CA LYS A 122 31.60 6.50 22.88
C LYS A 122 32.99 7.06 23.12
N ASP A 123 33.07 8.36 23.38
CA ASP A 123 34.31 9.02 23.79
C ASP A 123 34.70 8.68 25.24
N GLU A 124 35.87 9.16 25.69
CA GLU A 124 36.37 8.95 27.05
C GLU A 124 35.44 9.46 28.17
N ASN A 125 34.47 10.32 27.83
CA ASN A 125 33.46 10.88 28.74
C ASN A 125 32.12 10.12 28.67
N GLY A 126 31.98 9.15 27.76
CA GLY A 126 30.76 8.38 27.53
C GLY A 126 29.76 9.02 26.57
N GLU A 127 30.15 10.07 25.85
CA GLU A 127 29.32 10.74 24.84
C GLU A 127 29.45 10.05 23.47
N PRO A 128 28.38 9.95 22.65
CA PRO A 128 28.45 9.34 21.33
C PRO A 128 29.41 10.08 20.39
N LEU A 129 30.26 9.34 19.66
CA LEU A 129 31.12 9.93 18.62
C LEU A 129 30.29 10.40 17.39
N ALA A 130 30.82 11.37 16.64
CA ALA A 130 30.18 11.92 15.44
C ALA A 130 30.02 10.86 14.32
N ASP A 131 29.04 11.04 13.43
CA ASP A 131 28.61 10.03 12.45
C ASP A 131 29.70 9.53 11.48
N ALA A 132 30.76 10.33 11.25
CA ALA A 132 31.87 9.96 10.37
C ALA A 132 32.75 8.79 10.87
N ASN A 133 32.62 8.40 12.15
CA ASN A 133 33.49 7.42 12.80
C ASN A 133 32.78 6.11 13.18
N LYS A 134 31.66 5.79 12.52
CA LYS A 134 30.81 4.65 12.91
C LYS A 134 30.92 3.46 11.97
N LYS A 135 31.85 3.42 11.03
CA LYS A 135 31.87 2.33 10.04
C LYS A 135 31.90 0.94 10.69
N LEU A 136 31.07 0.04 10.15
CA LEU A 136 30.93 -1.35 10.59
C LEU A 136 30.96 -2.26 9.36
N LYS A 137 31.79 -3.31 9.40
CA LYS A 137 31.81 -4.35 8.37
C LYS A 137 31.78 -5.73 9.01
N ILE A 138 30.92 -6.61 8.53
CA ILE A 138 30.81 -8.01 8.97
C ILE A 138 30.98 -8.92 7.76
N GLU A 139 31.92 -9.86 7.85
CA GLU A 139 32.22 -10.81 6.78
C GLU A 139 32.49 -12.22 7.29
N ASP A 140 32.12 -13.21 6.47
CA ASP A 140 32.49 -14.60 6.71
C ASP A 140 34.00 -14.82 6.50
N ILE A 141 34.62 -15.57 7.40
CA ILE A 141 36.02 -16.00 7.25
C ILE A 141 36.11 -17.53 7.09
N ASP A 142 37.26 -18.02 6.61
CA ASP A 142 37.52 -19.43 6.34
C ASP A 142 36.57 -20.12 5.34
N GLY A 143 35.91 -19.34 4.48
CA GLY A 143 34.93 -19.85 3.52
C GLY A 143 33.60 -20.28 4.16
N GLY A 144 33.31 -19.79 5.38
CA GLY A 144 32.02 -19.96 6.05
C GLY A 144 30.86 -19.20 5.37
N ARG A 145 29.66 -19.38 5.93
CA ARG A 145 28.43 -18.69 5.51
C ARG A 145 27.61 -18.18 6.71
N ALA A 146 28.20 -18.11 7.89
CA ALA A 146 27.50 -17.75 9.11
C ALA A 146 26.92 -16.32 9.05
N ALA A 147 27.70 -15.33 8.61
CA ALA A 147 27.23 -13.96 8.49
C ALA A 147 26.13 -13.84 7.43
N ARG A 148 26.25 -14.56 6.30
CA ARG A 148 25.23 -14.59 5.24
C ARG A 148 23.94 -15.27 5.68
N ASP A 149 24.03 -16.44 6.30
CA ASP A 149 22.87 -17.20 6.75
C ASP A 149 22.17 -16.52 7.95
N LEU A 150 22.87 -15.64 8.68
CA LEU A 150 22.31 -14.75 9.69
C LEU A 150 21.85 -13.39 9.13
N GLY A 151 21.97 -13.16 7.82
CA GLY A 151 21.55 -11.94 7.15
C GLY A 151 22.37 -10.70 7.50
N ILE A 152 23.50 -10.82 8.19
CA ILE A 152 24.29 -9.68 8.71
C ILE A 152 25.57 -9.40 7.92
N ALA A 153 25.82 -10.13 6.83
CA ALA A 153 27.01 -9.90 6.00
C ALA A 153 26.89 -8.58 5.21
N GLY A 154 27.80 -7.64 5.44
CA GLY A 154 27.73 -6.33 4.79
C GLY A 154 28.69 -5.30 5.37
N GLU A 155 28.62 -4.09 4.82
CA GLU A 155 29.36 -2.91 5.29
C GLU A 155 28.39 -1.74 5.43
N SER A 156 28.57 -0.93 6.47
CA SER A 156 27.76 0.24 6.78
C SER A 156 28.64 1.41 7.17
N GLU A 157 28.38 2.56 6.55
CA GLU A 157 29.05 3.83 6.87
C GLU A 157 28.48 4.48 8.14
N SER A 158 27.22 4.20 8.47
CA SER A 158 26.52 4.75 9.65
C SER A 158 26.71 3.91 10.91
N GLY A 159 27.35 2.75 10.80
CA GLY A 159 27.55 1.79 11.89
C GLY A 159 26.38 0.90 12.20
N THR A 160 25.32 0.96 11.40
CA THR A 160 24.19 0.06 11.52
C THR A 160 24.09 -0.82 10.28
N ILE A 161 24.21 -2.13 10.48
CA ILE A 161 23.85 -3.14 9.48
C ILE A 161 22.43 -3.58 9.82
N ASP A 162 21.49 -3.18 8.97
CA ASP A 162 20.12 -3.70 8.97
C ASP A 162 20.11 -4.97 8.12
N GLY A 163 20.03 -6.13 8.77
CA GLY A 163 20.25 -7.41 8.09
C GLY A 163 19.11 -7.83 7.15
N ASP A 164 19.34 -8.92 6.42
CA ASP A 164 18.29 -9.59 5.65
C ASP A 164 17.36 -10.41 6.56
N GLY A 165 16.16 -10.73 6.05
CA GLY A 165 15.23 -11.63 6.71
C GLY A 165 15.77 -13.03 6.88
N ILE A 166 15.70 -13.56 8.10
CA ILE A 166 16.20 -14.90 8.43
C ILE A 166 15.17 -15.79 9.13
N LEU A 167 14.09 -15.23 9.67
CA LEU A 167 12.99 -16.01 10.23
C LEU A 167 11.70 -15.63 9.51
N PHE A 168 11.05 -16.65 8.99
CA PHE A 168 9.82 -16.56 8.20
C PHE A 168 8.79 -17.52 8.79
N VAL A 169 7.52 -17.15 8.67
CA VAL A 169 6.37 -18.04 8.91
C VAL A 169 5.38 -17.80 7.80
N ASP A 170 5.76 -18.23 6.59
CA ASP A 170 4.99 -18.01 5.36
C ASP A 170 4.80 -19.28 4.53
N SER A 171 5.44 -20.39 4.90
CA SER A 171 5.37 -21.68 4.22
C SER A 171 5.14 -22.88 5.16
N ALA A 172 4.66 -24.00 4.62
CA ALA A 172 4.47 -25.23 5.39
C ALA A 172 5.78 -25.73 6.03
N ALA A 173 6.93 -25.50 5.38
CA ALA A 173 8.24 -25.77 5.96
C ALA A 173 8.48 -24.98 7.24
N ASP A 174 8.07 -23.71 7.29
CA ASP A 174 8.24 -22.85 8.46
C ASP A 174 7.44 -23.35 9.65
N ILE A 175 6.20 -23.82 9.44
CA ILE A 175 5.39 -24.43 10.51
C ILE A 175 6.07 -25.69 11.05
N VAL A 176 6.56 -26.54 10.14
CA VAL A 176 7.29 -27.76 10.52
C VAL A 176 8.55 -27.42 11.31
N ALA A 177 9.30 -26.40 10.88
CA ALA A 177 10.49 -25.91 11.56
C ALA A 177 10.15 -25.31 12.93
N ALA A 178 9.08 -24.51 13.02
CA ALA A 178 8.61 -23.91 14.27
C ALA A 178 8.30 -24.97 15.33
N ILE A 179 7.67 -26.09 14.93
CA ILE A 179 7.40 -27.23 15.82
C ILE A 179 8.70 -28.01 16.15
N ASN A 180 9.49 -28.37 15.13
CA ASN A 180 10.69 -29.21 15.29
C ASN A 180 11.78 -28.55 16.12
N HIS A 181 11.83 -27.23 16.09
CA HIS A 181 12.84 -26.43 16.78
C HIS A 181 12.20 -25.49 17.80
N ALA A 182 10.98 -25.81 18.27
CA ALA A 182 10.36 -25.13 19.39
C ALA A 182 11.30 -25.09 20.61
N ALA A 183 11.12 -24.08 21.46
CA ALA A 183 11.85 -24.00 22.72
C ALA A 183 11.62 -25.30 23.52
N ASP A 184 12.69 -25.81 24.14
CA ASP A 184 12.71 -27.07 24.89
C ASP A 184 12.49 -28.38 24.09
N ASN A 185 12.34 -28.32 22.76
CA ASN A 185 12.23 -29.53 21.94
C ASN A 185 13.60 -30.10 21.55
N ASP A 186 14.15 -30.98 22.38
CA ASP A 186 15.46 -31.64 22.11
C ASP A 186 15.35 -32.85 21.14
N GLY A 187 14.47 -32.75 20.15
CA GLY A 187 14.14 -33.83 19.20
C GLY A 187 13.15 -34.87 19.77
N SER A 188 12.50 -34.55 20.89
CA SER A 188 11.49 -35.41 21.48
C SER A 188 10.19 -35.44 20.67
N ILE A 189 9.90 -34.33 19.98
CA ILE A 189 8.78 -34.14 19.08
C ILE A 189 9.30 -33.88 17.67
N THR A 190 8.69 -34.52 16.69
CA THR A 190 8.94 -34.26 15.26
C THR A 190 7.63 -34.06 14.53
N ALA A 191 7.48 -32.92 13.85
CA ALA A 191 6.48 -32.66 12.85
C ALA A 191 6.99 -32.96 11.44
N ALA A 192 6.09 -33.43 10.58
CA ALA A 192 6.35 -33.61 9.16
C ALA A 192 5.06 -33.40 8.35
N ILE A 193 5.23 -33.08 7.07
CA ILE A 193 4.12 -33.08 6.11
C ILE A 193 3.68 -34.53 5.85
N ASP A 194 2.37 -34.79 5.99
CA ASP A 194 1.76 -36.09 5.74
C ASP A 194 0.57 -35.95 4.78
N GLY A 195 0.85 -36.14 3.49
CA GLY A 195 -0.17 -36.09 2.43
C GLY A 195 -0.74 -34.68 2.23
N THR A 196 -1.93 -34.44 2.79
CA THR A 196 -2.65 -33.16 2.72
C THR A 196 -2.70 -32.43 4.05
N GLY A 197 -2.06 -32.95 5.10
CA GLY A 197 -2.00 -32.34 6.43
C GLY A 197 -0.61 -32.48 7.04
N LEU A 198 -0.55 -32.27 8.36
CA LEU A 198 0.66 -32.43 9.14
C LEU A 198 0.52 -33.63 10.07
N ARG A 199 1.66 -34.22 10.44
CA ARG A 199 1.76 -35.28 11.44
C ARG A 199 2.77 -34.88 12.49
N ILE A 200 2.44 -35.12 13.75
CA ILE A 200 3.32 -34.92 14.91
C ILE A 200 3.57 -36.29 15.55
N ASP A 201 4.85 -36.63 15.70
CA ASP A 201 5.32 -37.85 16.35
C ASP A 201 6.12 -37.50 17.62
N SER A 202 5.99 -38.35 18.63
CA SER A 202 6.74 -38.27 19.89
C SER A 202 7.59 -39.50 20.10
N THR A 203 8.85 -39.29 20.46
CA THR A 203 9.76 -40.36 20.87
C THR A 203 9.66 -40.69 22.37
N THR A 204 8.97 -39.86 23.14
CA THR A 204 8.88 -39.96 24.61
C THR A 204 7.54 -40.52 25.10
N GLY A 205 6.57 -40.75 24.22
CA GLY A 205 5.27 -41.33 24.56
C GLY A 205 4.11 -40.56 23.95
N ALA A 206 3.08 -40.29 24.73
CA ALA A 206 1.88 -39.55 24.28
C ALA A 206 2.20 -38.14 23.75
N VAL A 207 1.35 -37.64 22.86
CA VAL A 207 1.33 -36.25 22.41
C VAL A 207 0.11 -35.57 23.01
N SER A 208 0.30 -34.48 23.73
CA SER A 208 -0.75 -33.63 24.29
C SER A 208 -0.73 -32.28 23.58
N LEU A 209 -1.86 -31.89 22.99
CA LEU A 209 -2.02 -30.65 22.23
C LEU A 209 -3.02 -29.74 22.94
N ALA A 210 -2.66 -28.47 23.12
CA ALA A 210 -3.56 -27.46 23.66
C ALA A 210 -3.30 -26.10 23.01
N ALA A 211 -4.36 -25.36 22.67
CA ALA A 211 -4.24 -24.00 22.18
C ALA A 211 -3.77 -23.05 23.30
N LEU A 212 -3.05 -22.01 22.94
CA LEU A 212 -2.51 -21.02 23.87
C LEU A 212 -2.90 -19.61 23.42
N ASN A 213 -3.07 -18.69 24.37
CA ASN A 213 -3.34 -17.27 24.12
C ASN A 213 -4.54 -16.97 23.21
N GLY A 214 -5.50 -17.89 23.09
CA GLY A 214 -6.66 -17.76 22.20
C GLY A 214 -6.36 -17.99 20.72
N SER A 215 -5.15 -18.42 20.36
CA SER A 215 -4.75 -18.74 18.99
C SER A 215 -5.65 -19.81 18.37
N GLN A 216 -5.96 -19.64 17.08
CA GLN A 216 -6.67 -20.65 16.29
C GLN A 216 -5.71 -21.51 15.47
N ALA A 217 -4.41 -21.28 15.56
CA ALA A 217 -3.42 -21.93 14.71
C ALA A 217 -3.46 -23.47 14.83
N LEU A 218 -3.66 -24.03 16.03
CA LEU A 218 -3.73 -25.48 16.20
C LEU A 218 -4.90 -26.10 15.41
N ALA A 219 -6.08 -25.48 15.48
CA ALA A 219 -7.27 -25.90 14.75
C ALA A 219 -7.12 -25.67 13.24
N ASP A 220 -6.54 -24.53 12.84
CA ASP A 220 -6.25 -24.21 11.44
C ASP A 220 -5.23 -25.17 10.83
N LEU A 221 -4.28 -25.69 11.62
CA LEU A 221 -3.36 -26.77 11.27
C LEU A 221 -4.00 -28.18 11.33
N GLY A 222 -5.30 -28.25 11.57
CA GLY A 222 -6.11 -29.47 11.47
C GLY A 222 -6.02 -30.37 12.70
N PHE A 223 -5.49 -29.90 13.82
CA PHE A 223 -5.41 -30.67 15.06
C PHE A 223 -6.52 -30.29 16.04
N ALA A 224 -7.02 -31.29 16.76
CA ALA A 224 -7.89 -31.07 17.91
C ALA A 224 -7.06 -30.99 19.20
N GLU A 225 -7.53 -30.24 20.19
CA GLU A 225 -6.96 -30.25 21.54
C GLU A 225 -7.22 -31.60 22.23
N GLY A 226 -6.24 -32.08 22.99
CA GLY A 226 -6.35 -33.31 23.77
C GLY A 226 -5.09 -34.17 23.81
N ASP A 227 -5.25 -35.37 24.38
CA ASP A 227 -4.18 -36.35 24.52
C ASP A 227 -4.30 -37.46 23.48
N PHE A 228 -3.20 -37.73 22.79
CA PHE A 228 -3.09 -38.69 21.71
C PHE A 228 -2.04 -39.77 22.03
N GLY A 229 -1.94 -40.76 21.14
CA GLY A 229 -0.85 -41.74 21.21
C GLY A 229 0.52 -41.10 20.90
N ALA A 230 1.50 -41.93 20.55
CA ALA A 230 2.82 -41.44 20.16
C ALA A 230 2.86 -40.73 18.79
N SER A 231 1.73 -40.68 18.10
CA SER A 231 1.57 -40.04 16.81
C SER A 231 0.16 -39.48 16.71
N VAL A 232 0.04 -38.28 16.14
CA VAL A 232 -1.22 -37.64 15.81
C VAL A 232 -1.10 -37.02 14.42
N SER A 233 -2.10 -37.28 13.56
CA SER A 233 -2.22 -36.66 12.24
C SER A 233 -3.33 -35.64 12.28
N GLY A 234 -3.05 -34.44 11.77
CA GLY A 234 -4.04 -33.41 11.56
C GLY A 234 -4.91 -33.71 10.34
N GLY A 235 -6.04 -33.02 10.25
CA GLY A 235 -6.89 -33.02 9.08
C GLY A 235 -6.26 -32.34 7.86
N ARG A 236 -7.00 -32.38 6.76
CA ARG A 236 -6.65 -31.73 5.50
C ARG A 236 -6.47 -30.21 5.66
N LEU A 237 -5.40 -29.69 5.03
CA LEU A 237 -5.01 -28.27 5.00
C LEU A 237 -5.08 -27.66 3.61
N VAL A 238 -5.10 -28.47 2.57
CA VAL A 238 -5.23 -28.01 1.19
C VAL A 238 -6.51 -28.55 0.59
N GLY A 239 -7.24 -27.70 -0.13
CA GLY A 239 -8.40 -28.13 -0.89
C GLY A 239 -8.02 -29.17 -1.95
N GLY A 240 -9.01 -29.90 -2.44
CA GLY A 240 -8.84 -30.75 -3.61
C GLY A 240 -9.10 -29.96 -4.89
N VAL A 241 -8.72 -30.53 -6.05
CA VAL A 241 -9.13 -29.97 -7.34
C VAL A 241 -10.66 -30.03 -7.44
N ASN A 242 -11.30 -28.88 -7.68
CA ASN A 242 -12.77 -28.73 -7.78
C ASN A 242 -13.54 -29.15 -6.52
N THR A 243 -12.98 -28.96 -5.33
CA THR A 243 -13.74 -29.15 -4.09
C THR A 243 -13.29 -28.18 -3.01
N THR A 244 -14.21 -27.88 -2.10
CA THR A 244 -13.99 -26.99 -0.95
C THR A 244 -13.98 -27.83 0.32
N MET A 245 -13.15 -27.47 1.29
CA MET A 245 -13.11 -28.12 2.59
C MET A 245 -14.38 -27.83 3.38
N LEU A 246 -14.89 -28.81 4.12
CA LEU A 246 -16.10 -28.60 4.92
C LEU A 246 -15.88 -27.60 6.06
N LYS A 247 -14.65 -27.50 6.58
CA LYS A 247 -14.29 -26.56 7.65
C LYS A 247 -14.25 -25.09 7.22
N THR A 248 -14.10 -24.82 5.92
CA THR A 248 -14.03 -23.46 5.36
C THR A 248 -15.40 -22.99 4.84
N LEU A 249 -16.40 -23.86 4.86
CA LEU A 249 -17.79 -23.52 4.54
C LEU A 249 -18.53 -22.97 5.78
N ASN A 250 -19.76 -22.51 5.59
CA ASN A 250 -20.61 -21.87 6.60
C ASN A 250 -19.92 -20.65 7.25
N GLY A 251 -19.27 -19.83 6.41
CA GLY A 251 -18.48 -18.67 6.81
C GLY A 251 -17.23 -19.03 7.60
N GLY A 252 -16.70 -20.25 7.42
CA GLY A 252 -15.53 -20.74 8.17
C GLY A 252 -15.86 -21.40 9.50
N ARG A 253 -17.15 -21.52 9.86
CA ARG A 253 -17.60 -22.26 11.05
C ARG A 253 -17.63 -23.77 10.82
N GLY A 254 -17.67 -24.18 9.56
CA GLY A 254 -17.87 -25.55 9.15
C GLY A 254 -19.24 -26.10 9.58
N PHE A 255 -19.30 -27.44 9.67
CA PHE A 255 -20.51 -28.19 10.00
C PHE A 255 -20.25 -29.16 11.15
N THR A 256 -21.26 -29.40 11.98
CA THR A 256 -21.23 -30.49 12.95
C THR A 256 -21.53 -31.79 12.21
N LEU A 257 -20.48 -32.52 11.82
CA LEU A 257 -20.61 -33.75 11.05
C LEU A 257 -21.17 -34.89 11.90
N GLY A 258 -21.98 -35.74 11.25
CA GLY A 258 -22.65 -36.85 11.89
C GLY A 258 -23.29 -37.79 10.88
N GLN A 259 -24.34 -38.50 11.29
CA GLN A 259 -25.08 -39.39 10.42
C GLN A 259 -26.38 -38.73 9.97
N MET A 260 -26.71 -38.86 8.70
CA MET A 260 -27.96 -38.38 8.10
C MET A 260 -28.71 -39.57 7.48
N GLN A 261 -30.03 -39.54 7.55
CA GLN A 261 -30.89 -40.47 6.84
C GLN A 261 -31.36 -39.84 5.53
N VAL A 262 -31.17 -40.54 4.42
CA VAL A 262 -31.65 -40.15 3.10
C VAL A 262 -32.63 -41.20 2.60
N ALA A 263 -33.76 -40.78 2.03
CA ALA A 263 -34.74 -41.69 1.45
C ALA A 263 -35.31 -41.17 0.13
N VAL A 264 -35.53 -42.09 -0.81
CA VAL A 264 -36.09 -41.84 -2.15
C VAL A 264 -36.97 -43.03 -2.54
N GLY A 265 -38.23 -42.79 -2.88
CA GLY A 265 -39.11 -43.83 -3.44
C GLY A 265 -39.33 -45.06 -2.55
N GLY A 266 -39.18 -44.91 -1.23
CA GLY A 266 -39.28 -46.00 -0.25
C GLY A 266 -37.98 -46.77 0.03
N ALA A 267 -36.89 -46.49 -0.70
CA ALA A 267 -35.54 -46.88 -0.32
C ALA A 267 -34.96 -45.85 0.67
N SER A 268 -34.18 -46.29 1.65
CA SER A 268 -33.48 -45.39 2.56
C SER A 268 -32.08 -45.90 2.90
N ALA A 269 -31.16 -44.98 3.15
CA ALA A 269 -29.80 -45.24 3.58
C ALA A 269 -29.42 -44.28 4.70
N THR A 270 -28.57 -44.74 5.61
CA THR A 270 -27.87 -43.88 6.56
C THR A 270 -26.50 -43.56 6.01
N ILE A 271 -26.23 -42.28 5.84
CA ILE A 271 -24.96 -41.76 5.34
C ILE A 271 -24.20 -41.20 6.54
N ASP A 272 -23.00 -41.71 6.75
CA ASP A 272 -22.12 -41.24 7.82
C ASP A 272 -21.16 -40.19 7.23
N LEU A 273 -21.16 -38.97 7.76
CA LEU A 273 -20.27 -37.88 7.34
C LEU A 273 -19.15 -37.60 8.36
N THR A 274 -19.05 -38.36 9.45
CA THR A 274 -18.13 -38.05 10.57
C THR A 274 -16.65 -37.91 10.19
N THR A 275 -16.24 -38.54 9.10
CA THR A 275 -14.86 -38.52 8.57
C THR A 275 -14.75 -37.78 7.23
N ALA A 276 -15.78 -37.06 6.81
CA ALA A 276 -15.73 -36.26 5.59
C ALA A 276 -14.92 -34.99 5.84
N GLU A 277 -14.03 -34.61 4.91
CA GLU A 277 -13.20 -33.40 5.04
C GLU A 277 -13.53 -32.36 3.97
N THR A 278 -14.11 -32.78 2.84
CA THR A 278 -14.45 -31.94 1.69
C THR A 278 -15.88 -32.15 1.22
N LEU A 279 -16.39 -31.19 0.45
CA LEU A 279 -17.70 -31.29 -0.18
C LEU A 279 -17.78 -32.50 -1.14
N GLN A 280 -16.67 -32.84 -1.81
CA GLN A 280 -16.61 -34.03 -2.65
C GLN A 280 -16.78 -35.31 -1.83
N ASP A 281 -16.22 -35.39 -0.61
CA ASP A 281 -16.43 -36.55 0.26
C ASP A 281 -17.91 -36.74 0.62
N VAL A 282 -18.68 -35.64 0.76
CA VAL A 282 -20.13 -35.70 1.00
C VAL A 282 -20.86 -36.19 -0.24
N ILE A 283 -20.52 -35.66 -1.42
CA ILE A 283 -21.12 -36.04 -2.71
C ILE A 283 -20.87 -37.52 -3.00
N ASP A 284 -19.64 -37.99 -2.83
CA ASP A 284 -19.27 -39.39 -3.06
C ASP A 284 -20.07 -40.30 -2.13
N ARG A 285 -20.20 -39.94 -0.84
CA ARG A 285 -21.01 -40.72 0.13
C ARG A 285 -22.50 -40.73 -0.20
N LEU A 286 -23.05 -39.66 -0.78
CA LEU A 286 -24.44 -39.60 -1.27
C LEU A 286 -24.64 -40.48 -2.50
N ASN A 287 -23.77 -40.36 -3.49
CA ASN A 287 -23.86 -41.13 -4.75
C ASN A 287 -23.59 -42.64 -4.53
N ASP A 288 -22.71 -42.98 -3.59
CA ASP A 288 -22.37 -44.37 -3.25
C ASP A 288 -23.37 -45.01 -2.26
N ALA A 289 -24.38 -44.27 -1.79
CA ALA A 289 -25.38 -44.76 -0.82
C ALA A 289 -26.33 -45.83 -1.40
N GLY A 290 -26.28 -46.09 -2.71
CA GLY A 290 -27.13 -47.07 -3.39
C GLY A 290 -28.59 -46.66 -3.49
N LEU A 291 -28.88 -45.35 -3.40
CA LEU A 291 -30.19 -44.76 -3.60
C LEU A 291 -30.36 -44.29 -5.05
N PRO A 292 -31.60 -44.25 -5.60
CA PRO A 292 -31.86 -43.76 -6.95
C PRO A 292 -31.85 -42.23 -6.99
N LEU A 293 -30.68 -41.64 -6.72
CA LEU A 293 -30.42 -40.21 -6.73
C LEU A 293 -29.03 -39.93 -7.29
N HIS A 294 -28.83 -38.69 -7.71
CA HIS A 294 -27.54 -38.12 -8.06
C HIS A 294 -27.32 -36.82 -7.28
N ALA A 295 -26.14 -36.72 -6.66
CA ALA A 295 -25.65 -35.52 -6.00
C ALA A 295 -24.46 -34.94 -6.77
N GLU A 296 -24.43 -33.62 -6.93
CA GLU A 296 -23.33 -32.87 -7.55
C GLU A 296 -23.22 -31.48 -6.92
N THR A 297 -22.11 -30.78 -7.16
CA THR A 297 -22.06 -29.33 -6.95
C THR A 297 -22.69 -28.61 -8.13
N ASP A 298 -23.31 -27.45 -7.89
CA ASP A 298 -23.69 -26.57 -9.00
C ASP A 298 -22.46 -25.91 -9.66
N ALA A 299 -22.71 -25.08 -10.68
CA ALA A 299 -21.64 -24.38 -11.41
C ALA A 299 -20.83 -23.41 -10.54
N SER A 300 -21.35 -22.97 -9.39
CA SER A 300 -20.63 -22.10 -8.44
C SER A 300 -19.66 -22.87 -7.54
N GLY A 301 -19.81 -24.20 -7.43
CA GLY A 301 -18.98 -25.06 -6.58
C GLY A 301 -19.26 -24.92 -5.08
N ILE A 302 -20.22 -24.07 -4.68
CA ILE A 302 -20.55 -23.77 -3.29
C ILE A 302 -22.01 -24.10 -2.94
N ARG A 303 -22.70 -24.87 -3.78
CA ARG A 303 -24.00 -25.47 -3.47
C ARG A 303 -24.06 -26.92 -3.89
N LEU A 304 -24.85 -27.70 -3.16
CA LEU A 304 -25.20 -29.06 -3.51
C LEU A 304 -26.52 -29.11 -4.24
N ARG A 305 -26.55 -29.85 -5.35
CA ARG A 305 -27.76 -30.27 -6.04
C ARG A 305 -27.92 -31.76 -5.82
N ILE A 306 -29.08 -32.18 -5.34
CA ILE A 306 -29.46 -33.58 -5.15
C ILE A 306 -30.75 -33.82 -5.90
N GLU A 307 -30.73 -34.72 -6.88
CA GLU A 307 -31.87 -35.01 -7.75
C GLU A 307 -32.17 -36.50 -7.75
N SER A 308 -33.46 -36.87 -7.71
CA SER A 308 -33.86 -38.26 -7.94
C SER A 308 -33.66 -38.65 -9.41
N ASP A 309 -33.27 -39.90 -9.67
CA ASP A 309 -32.95 -40.36 -11.04
C ASP A 309 -34.14 -40.23 -12.01
N ASP A 310 -35.37 -40.26 -11.50
CA ASP A 310 -36.59 -40.09 -12.29
C ASP A 310 -37.07 -38.63 -12.41
N GLY A 311 -36.43 -37.70 -11.69
CA GLY A 311 -36.75 -36.27 -11.64
C GLY A 311 -38.11 -35.95 -11.02
N VAL A 312 -38.79 -36.91 -10.40
CA VAL A 312 -40.18 -36.79 -9.93
C VAL A 312 -40.34 -37.25 -8.49
N THR A 313 -39.64 -38.30 -8.08
CA THR A 313 -39.76 -38.87 -6.75
C THR A 313 -39.07 -37.97 -5.73
N PRO A 314 -39.76 -37.53 -4.65
CA PRO A 314 -39.12 -36.70 -3.63
C PRO A 314 -37.98 -37.43 -2.91
N VAL A 315 -36.87 -36.73 -2.76
CA VAL A 315 -35.78 -37.05 -1.84
C VAL A 315 -36.12 -36.44 -0.48
N THR A 316 -35.94 -37.19 0.61
CA THR A 316 -36.05 -36.69 1.98
C THR A 316 -34.73 -36.88 2.69
N ILE A 317 -34.23 -35.84 3.35
CA ILE A 317 -32.97 -35.86 4.10
C ILE A 317 -33.25 -35.41 5.53
N THR A 318 -32.67 -36.10 6.52
CA THR A 318 -32.83 -35.74 7.93
C THR A 318 -31.56 -36.09 8.70
N ASP A 319 -31.03 -35.15 9.48
CA ASP A 319 -29.90 -35.42 10.37
C ASP A 319 -30.33 -36.35 11.52
N LEU A 320 -29.63 -37.47 11.69
CA LEU A 320 -29.76 -38.34 12.86
C LEU A 320 -28.84 -37.88 14.00
N THR A 321 -27.62 -37.45 13.64
CA THR A 321 -26.66 -36.76 14.51
C THR A 321 -25.95 -35.68 13.69
N GLY A 322 -25.46 -34.63 14.35
CA GLY A 322 -24.89 -33.47 13.65
C GLY A 322 -25.97 -32.52 13.13
N ASP A 323 -25.59 -31.63 12.22
CA ASP A 323 -26.46 -30.55 11.71
C ASP A 323 -26.30 -30.25 10.20
N PHE A 324 -25.56 -31.10 9.47
CA PHE A 324 -25.19 -30.81 8.08
C PHE A 324 -26.40 -30.56 7.18
N ALA A 325 -27.41 -31.44 7.20
CA ALA A 325 -28.56 -31.29 6.31
C ALA A 325 -29.39 -30.05 6.64
N ALA A 326 -29.59 -29.76 7.92
CA ALA A 326 -30.32 -28.57 8.37
C ALA A 326 -29.60 -27.27 7.99
N VAL A 327 -28.30 -27.16 8.29
CA VAL A 327 -27.51 -25.94 8.01
C VAL A 327 -27.30 -25.74 6.51
N ALA A 328 -27.11 -26.83 5.75
CA ALA A 328 -27.02 -26.75 4.29
C ALA A 328 -28.38 -26.49 3.60
N GLY A 329 -29.50 -26.51 4.32
CA GLY A 329 -30.84 -26.32 3.73
C GLY A 329 -31.28 -27.48 2.84
N LEU A 330 -30.87 -28.71 3.17
CA LEU A 330 -31.19 -29.94 2.44
C LEU A 330 -32.41 -30.69 3.00
N ASP A 331 -32.94 -30.25 4.14
CA ASP A 331 -33.99 -30.93 4.91
C ASP A 331 -35.42 -30.74 4.37
N THR A 332 -35.58 -29.95 3.31
CA THR A 332 -36.87 -29.74 2.63
C THR A 332 -37.08 -30.77 1.51
N PRO A 333 -38.11 -31.64 1.60
CA PRO A 333 -38.32 -32.69 0.59
C PRO A 333 -38.66 -32.15 -0.80
N ALA A 334 -37.92 -32.59 -1.81
CA ALA A 334 -38.18 -32.28 -3.22
C ALA A 334 -37.57 -33.33 -4.14
N ALA A 335 -38.05 -33.41 -5.39
CA ALA A 335 -37.42 -34.26 -6.41
C ALA A 335 -36.05 -33.72 -6.84
N GLN A 336 -35.88 -32.40 -6.75
CA GLN A 336 -34.63 -31.68 -6.93
C GLN A 336 -34.45 -30.79 -5.70
N ILE A 337 -33.51 -31.16 -4.84
CA ILE A 337 -33.10 -30.35 -3.69
C ILE A 337 -31.88 -29.54 -4.14
N ARG A 338 -31.95 -28.22 -3.91
CA ARG A 338 -30.81 -27.33 -4.00
C ARG A 338 -30.52 -26.84 -2.59
N SER A 339 -29.28 -27.00 -2.15
CA SER A 339 -28.84 -26.45 -0.86
C SER A 339 -28.95 -24.92 -0.87
N ALA A 340 -28.93 -24.34 0.32
CA ALA A 340 -28.57 -22.93 0.46
C ALA A 340 -27.14 -22.67 -0.06
N ASN A 341 -26.77 -21.40 -0.19
CA ASN A 341 -25.36 -21.04 -0.34
C ASN A 341 -24.58 -21.63 0.85
N LEU A 342 -23.60 -22.48 0.59
CA LEU A 342 -22.80 -23.08 1.67
C LEU A 342 -21.79 -22.10 2.27
N GLN A 343 -21.74 -20.86 1.78
CA GLN A 343 -20.95 -19.74 2.30
C GLN A 343 -19.49 -20.12 2.52
N LYS A 344 -18.73 -20.24 1.42
CA LYS A 344 -17.28 -20.39 1.50
C LYS A 344 -16.68 -19.16 2.17
N GLN A 345 -15.80 -19.36 3.14
CA GLN A 345 -15.00 -18.31 3.72
C GLN A 345 -14.00 -17.77 2.69
N TYR A 346 -14.08 -16.47 2.41
CA TYR A 346 -13.19 -15.76 1.51
C TYR A 346 -12.12 -14.97 2.26
N ILE A 347 -12.41 -14.52 3.48
CA ILE A 347 -11.49 -13.73 4.29
C ILE A 347 -11.27 -14.36 5.67
N SER A 348 -10.11 -14.08 6.25
CA SER A 348 -9.70 -14.47 7.59
C SER A 348 -8.98 -13.31 8.27
N GLU A 349 -8.69 -13.44 9.56
CA GLU A 349 -7.89 -12.44 10.29
C GLU A 349 -6.48 -12.28 9.71
N THR A 350 -5.98 -13.28 8.97
CA THR A 350 -4.67 -13.22 8.30
C THR A 350 -4.73 -12.65 6.89
N THR A 351 -5.92 -12.39 6.34
CA THR A 351 -6.07 -11.83 4.99
C THR A 351 -5.42 -10.45 4.95
N PRO A 352 -4.42 -10.22 4.07
CA PRO A 352 -3.80 -8.91 3.91
C PRO A 352 -4.80 -7.89 3.38
N LEU A 353 -4.76 -6.67 3.91
CA LEU A 353 -5.60 -5.57 3.43
C LEU A 353 -5.29 -5.22 1.97
N SER A 354 -4.05 -5.45 1.51
CA SER A 354 -3.65 -5.27 0.12
C SER A 354 -4.37 -6.19 -0.86
N ASP A 355 -4.79 -7.38 -0.40
CA ASP A 355 -5.39 -8.41 -1.26
C ASP A 355 -6.89 -8.18 -1.47
N LEU A 356 -7.49 -7.30 -0.64
CA LEU A 356 -8.90 -6.95 -0.73
C LEU A 356 -9.18 -6.07 -1.96
N ASN A 357 -10.45 -5.98 -2.34
CA ASN A 357 -10.90 -5.18 -3.48
C ASN A 357 -10.17 -5.53 -4.79
N ALA A 358 -9.95 -6.83 -5.02
CA ALA A 358 -9.20 -7.39 -6.14
C ALA A 358 -7.75 -6.89 -6.26
N GLY A 359 -7.08 -6.67 -5.12
CA GLY A 359 -5.72 -6.17 -5.07
C GLY A 359 -5.60 -4.65 -5.13
N ALA A 360 -6.72 -3.91 -5.16
CA ALA A 360 -6.70 -2.46 -4.96
C ALA A 360 -6.36 -2.10 -3.51
N GLY A 361 -6.60 -3.03 -2.59
CA GLY A 361 -6.34 -2.89 -1.18
C GLY A 361 -7.42 -2.09 -0.44
N VAL A 362 -7.08 -1.71 0.79
CA VAL A 362 -7.87 -0.81 1.64
C VAL A 362 -7.03 0.44 1.89
N GLY A 363 -7.60 1.61 1.66
CA GLY A 363 -6.93 2.89 1.94
C GLY A 363 -6.56 3.02 3.42
N SER A 364 -5.41 3.65 3.71
CA SER A 364 -5.05 4.05 5.07
C SER A 364 -5.92 5.23 5.54
N GLY A 365 -6.13 5.36 6.85
CA GLY A 365 -6.79 6.55 7.41
C GLY A 365 -7.46 6.29 8.76
N GLN A 366 -8.26 7.25 9.18
CA GLN A 366 -9.03 7.18 10.43
C GLN A 366 -10.52 7.01 10.14
N ILE A 367 -11.14 6.05 10.84
CA ILE A 367 -12.58 5.84 10.79
C ILE A 367 -13.21 6.30 12.10
N LYS A 368 -14.39 6.91 12.00
CA LYS A 368 -15.20 7.31 13.15
C LYS A 368 -16.39 6.38 13.29
N ILE A 369 -16.52 5.76 14.46
CA ILE A 369 -17.60 4.84 14.78
C ILE A 369 -18.46 5.48 15.88
N THR A 370 -19.72 5.76 15.59
CA THR A 370 -20.70 6.30 16.52
C THR A 370 -21.70 5.22 16.90
N ASN A 371 -21.85 4.93 18.19
CA ASN A 371 -22.82 3.95 18.68
C ASN A 371 -24.23 4.54 18.79
N SER A 372 -25.22 3.69 19.06
CA SER A 372 -26.65 4.00 19.21
C SER A 372 -26.97 4.95 20.37
N VAL A 373 -26.04 5.19 21.30
CA VAL A 373 -26.17 6.18 22.38
C VAL A 373 -25.63 7.55 21.95
N GLY A 374 -25.05 7.65 20.74
CA GLY A 374 -24.48 8.86 20.16
C GLY A 374 -23.05 9.17 20.61
N GLN A 375 -22.39 8.22 21.28
CA GLN A 375 -20.96 8.33 21.61
C GLN A 375 -20.14 7.81 20.44
N PHE A 376 -18.95 8.37 20.23
CA PHE A 376 -18.08 7.95 19.12
C PHE A 376 -16.65 7.70 19.56
N VAL A 377 -16.00 6.77 18.86
CA VAL A 377 -14.56 6.52 18.91
C VAL A 377 -13.96 6.79 17.54
N ARG A 378 -12.68 7.18 17.54
CA ARG A 378 -11.85 7.26 16.33
C ARG A 378 -10.90 6.07 16.34
N VAL A 379 -10.86 5.35 15.24
CA VAL A 379 -9.97 4.20 15.05
C VAL A 379 -8.99 4.54 13.95
N ASP A 380 -7.71 4.60 14.31
CA ASP A 380 -6.63 4.86 13.37
C ASP A 380 -6.14 3.55 12.76
N LEU A 381 -6.39 3.37 11.46
CA LEU A 381 -5.99 2.17 10.73
C LEU A 381 -4.64 2.34 10.00
N THR A 382 -3.90 3.43 10.26
CA THR A 382 -2.56 3.63 9.72
C THR A 382 -1.63 2.51 10.19
N GLY A 383 -0.95 1.87 9.24
CA GLY A 383 -0.09 0.70 9.50
C GLY A 383 -0.86 -0.57 9.86
N ALA A 384 -2.16 -0.66 9.58
CA ALA A 384 -2.87 -1.94 9.56
C ALA A 384 -2.46 -2.72 8.31
N GLU A 385 -2.16 -4.01 8.46
CA GLU A 385 -1.72 -4.86 7.35
C GLU A 385 -2.74 -5.95 7.03
N THR A 386 -3.54 -6.38 7.99
CA THR A 386 -4.50 -7.49 7.84
C THR A 386 -5.92 -7.13 8.31
N ILE A 387 -6.91 -7.95 7.94
CA ILE A 387 -8.27 -7.86 8.51
C ILE A 387 -8.24 -8.03 10.04
N GLY A 388 -7.39 -8.91 10.57
CA GLY A 388 -7.23 -9.10 12.01
C GLY A 388 -6.80 -7.82 12.70
N ASP A 389 -5.87 -7.07 12.11
CA ASP A 389 -5.41 -5.79 12.63
C ASP A 389 -6.52 -4.74 12.70
N VAL A 390 -7.41 -4.73 11.71
CA VAL A 390 -8.57 -3.83 11.69
C VAL A 390 -9.54 -4.22 12.80
N ILE A 391 -9.87 -5.51 12.91
CA ILE A 391 -10.78 -6.04 13.94
C ILE A 391 -10.23 -5.73 15.34
N GLU A 392 -8.94 -5.98 15.57
CA GLU A 392 -8.28 -5.71 16.85
C GLU A 392 -8.35 -4.22 17.19
N ARG A 393 -7.98 -3.34 16.26
CA ARG A 393 -8.01 -1.88 16.50
C ARG A 393 -9.42 -1.36 16.78
N ILE A 394 -10.44 -1.87 16.09
CA ILE A 394 -11.84 -1.49 16.35
C ILE A 394 -12.28 -1.97 17.75
N ASN A 395 -11.99 -3.22 18.09
CA ASN A 395 -12.36 -3.80 19.39
C ASN A 395 -11.57 -3.20 20.57
N ALA A 396 -10.35 -2.75 20.32
CA ALA A 396 -9.51 -2.07 21.31
C ALA A 396 -9.92 -0.60 21.51
N ALA A 397 -10.68 0.00 20.59
CA ALA A 397 -11.04 1.40 20.66
C ALA A 397 -11.87 1.73 21.91
N LYS A 398 -11.37 2.66 22.73
CA LYS A 398 -12.02 3.10 23.97
C LYS A 398 -12.53 4.53 23.85
N LEU A 399 -13.66 4.78 24.51
CA LEU A 399 -14.18 6.11 24.78
C LEU A 399 -13.32 6.81 25.87
N PRO A 400 -13.42 8.15 26.00
CA PRO A 400 -12.71 8.88 27.04
C PRO A 400 -12.98 8.31 28.44
N GLY A 401 -11.91 8.04 29.19
CA GLY A 401 -11.99 7.43 30.52
C GLY A 401 -11.84 5.91 30.55
N ASP A 402 -11.28 5.31 29.48
CA ASP A 402 -11.02 3.86 29.36
C ASP A 402 -12.30 3.01 29.42
N ILE A 403 -13.33 3.49 28.71
CA ILE A 403 -14.65 2.86 28.64
C ILE A 403 -14.77 2.17 27.29
N ASP A 404 -15.29 0.95 27.26
CA ASP A 404 -15.56 0.24 26.00
C ASP A 404 -16.51 1.06 25.10
N SER A 405 -16.23 1.08 23.79
CA SER A 405 -17.06 1.78 22.80
C SER A 405 -18.51 1.26 22.74
N GLY A 406 -18.72 0.02 23.23
CA GLY A 406 -19.96 -0.72 23.06
C GLY A 406 -20.13 -1.30 21.66
N VAL A 407 -19.15 -1.13 20.76
CA VAL A 407 -19.16 -1.68 19.40
C VAL A 407 -18.11 -2.79 19.31
N THR A 408 -18.49 -3.91 18.70
CA THR A 408 -17.61 -5.05 18.46
C THR A 408 -17.51 -5.36 16.98
N ALA A 409 -16.31 -5.72 16.52
CA ALA A 409 -16.00 -6.14 15.17
C ALA A 409 -15.63 -7.63 15.15
N ARG A 410 -16.04 -8.33 14.11
CA ARG A 410 -15.60 -9.70 13.78
C ARG A 410 -15.82 -9.97 12.29
N ILE A 411 -15.29 -11.07 11.79
CA ILE A 411 -15.68 -11.58 10.47
C ILE A 411 -17.17 -11.98 10.51
N ASN A 412 -17.91 -11.63 9.46
CA ASN A 412 -19.34 -11.89 9.33
C ASN A 412 -19.64 -13.38 9.14
N ASP A 413 -20.92 -13.73 9.25
CA ASP A 413 -21.37 -15.14 9.23
C ASP A 413 -21.25 -15.79 7.85
N THR A 414 -21.14 -15.00 6.79
CA THR A 414 -20.89 -15.43 5.41
C THR A 414 -19.41 -15.64 5.12
N GLY A 415 -18.51 -15.12 5.98
CA GLY A 415 -17.06 -15.29 5.86
C GLY A 415 -16.41 -14.44 4.78
N ASP A 416 -17.06 -13.35 4.36
CA ASP A 416 -16.66 -12.51 3.23
C ASP A 416 -16.49 -11.03 3.59
N GLY A 417 -16.82 -10.62 4.81
CA GLY A 417 -16.74 -9.22 5.25
C GLY A 417 -16.57 -9.08 6.76
N ILE A 418 -16.44 -7.83 7.22
CA ILE A 418 -16.45 -7.50 8.66
C ILE A 418 -17.86 -7.11 9.06
N VAL A 419 -18.35 -7.63 10.18
CA VAL A 419 -19.59 -7.18 10.81
C VAL A 419 -19.29 -6.40 12.08
N LEU A 420 -19.89 -5.23 12.21
CA LEU A 420 -19.91 -4.41 13.41
C LEU A 420 -21.24 -4.57 14.12
N THR A 421 -21.20 -4.88 15.42
CA THR A 421 -22.39 -4.98 16.27
C THR A 421 -22.28 -4.01 17.43
N ASP A 422 -23.30 -3.18 17.59
CA ASP A 422 -23.46 -2.25 18.70
C ASP A 422 -24.27 -2.89 19.85
N ALA A 423 -23.61 -3.04 20.98
CA ALA A 423 -24.14 -3.54 22.25
C ALA A 423 -24.39 -2.41 23.27
N ALA A 424 -24.21 -1.14 22.93
CA ALA A 424 -24.43 0.01 23.83
C ALA A 424 -25.92 0.20 24.21
N GLY A 425 -26.85 -0.32 23.40
CA GLY A 425 -28.28 -0.41 23.73
C GLY A 425 -29.04 0.93 23.70
N GLY A 426 -28.62 1.89 22.87
CA GLY A 426 -29.29 3.16 22.65
C GLY A 426 -30.43 3.09 21.63
N ALA A 427 -31.13 4.22 21.44
CA ALA A 427 -32.22 4.35 20.46
C ALA A 427 -31.79 4.99 19.12
N GLY A 428 -30.53 5.43 19.01
CA GLY A 428 -29.94 5.93 17.78
C GLY A 428 -29.37 4.81 16.90
N SER A 429 -28.79 5.19 15.76
CA SER A 429 -28.15 4.26 14.83
C SER A 429 -26.67 4.07 15.16
N LEU A 430 -26.14 2.89 14.85
CA LEU A 430 -24.71 2.71 14.63
C LEU A 430 -24.33 3.45 13.33
N VAL A 431 -23.32 4.29 13.35
CA VAL A 431 -22.85 5.05 12.18
C VAL A 431 -21.34 4.93 12.06
N VAL A 432 -20.86 4.61 10.86
CA VAL A 432 -19.44 4.53 10.54
C VAL A 432 -19.13 5.46 9.38
N GLU A 433 -18.12 6.29 9.56
CA GLU A 433 -17.71 7.33 8.62
C GLU A 433 -16.19 7.29 8.45
N ASP A 434 -15.71 7.54 7.22
CA ASP A 434 -14.32 7.91 6.99
C ASP A 434 -14.11 9.36 7.45
N GLU A 435 -13.21 9.58 8.41
CA GLU A 435 -12.75 10.93 8.77
C GLU A 435 -11.53 11.35 7.93
N ASP A 436 -10.68 10.38 7.61
CA ASP A 436 -9.51 10.49 6.73
C ASP A 436 -9.42 9.19 5.91
N GLY A 437 -9.09 9.31 4.61
CA GLY A 437 -8.94 8.18 3.70
C GLY A 437 -10.27 7.58 3.23
N THR A 438 -10.21 6.30 2.88
CA THR A 438 -11.34 5.52 2.34
C THR A 438 -11.50 4.18 3.04
N ALA A 439 -10.88 3.98 4.20
CA ALA A 439 -10.80 2.67 4.86
C ALA A 439 -12.17 2.06 5.16
N ALA A 440 -13.11 2.83 5.73
CA ALA A 440 -14.46 2.36 6.01
C ALA A 440 -15.23 2.08 4.72
N ALA A 441 -15.08 2.91 3.69
CA ALA A 441 -15.66 2.64 2.37
C ALA A 441 -15.10 1.34 1.77
N ASP A 442 -13.78 1.16 1.75
CA ASP A 442 -13.08 0.03 1.14
C ASP A 442 -13.31 -1.29 1.90
N LEU A 443 -13.56 -1.23 3.22
CA LEU A 443 -13.97 -2.37 4.06
C LEU A 443 -15.48 -2.61 4.06
N HIS A 444 -16.25 -1.81 3.32
CA HIS A 444 -17.70 -1.89 3.22
C HIS A 444 -18.44 -1.62 4.55
N LEU A 445 -17.80 -0.87 5.46
CA LEU A 445 -18.37 -0.52 6.76
C LEU A 445 -19.01 0.87 6.78
N ALA A 446 -18.66 1.76 5.85
CA ALA A 446 -19.20 3.12 5.81
C ALA A 446 -20.73 3.12 5.60
N GLY A 447 -21.47 3.70 6.54
CA GLY A 447 -22.94 3.70 6.51
C GLY A 447 -23.57 3.89 7.89
N SER A 448 -24.89 3.68 7.96
CA SER A 448 -25.66 3.72 9.21
C SER A 448 -26.64 2.56 9.33
N SER A 449 -26.87 2.10 10.57
CA SER A 449 -27.79 1.00 10.88
C SER A 449 -28.59 1.29 12.14
N GLU A 450 -29.91 1.33 12.02
CA GLU A 450 -30.84 1.40 13.16
C GLU A 450 -30.92 0.08 13.94
N ALA A 451 -30.60 -1.05 13.29
CA ALA A 451 -30.56 -2.36 13.93
C ALA A 451 -29.32 -2.56 14.82
N GLY A 452 -28.38 -1.60 14.80
CA GLY A 452 -27.11 -1.70 15.51
C GLY A 452 -26.13 -2.69 14.87
N VAL A 453 -26.37 -3.10 13.61
CA VAL A 453 -25.51 -4.04 12.88
C VAL A 453 -25.16 -3.47 11.51
N LEU A 454 -23.87 -3.32 11.22
CA LEU A 454 -23.36 -2.99 9.89
C LEU A 454 -22.53 -4.17 9.39
N ASP A 455 -22.91 -4.71 8.24
CA ASP A 455 -22.25 -5.87 7.64
C ASP A 455 -21.57 -5.45 6.33
N GLY A 456 -20.24 -5.55 6.29
CA GLY A 456 -19.41 -5.26 5.13
C GLY A 456 -19.31 -6.44 4.15
N SER A 457 -20.33 -7.28 4.07
CA SER A 457 -20.38 -8.42 3.16
C SER A 457 -20.21 -8.02 1.69
N PHE A 458 -19.63 -8.92 0.90
CA PHE A 458 -19.61 -8.84 -0.55
C PHE A 458 -20.89 -9.41 -1.18
N GLU A 459 -21.66 -10.17 -0.41
CA GLU A 459 -22.98 -10.66 -0.80
C GLU A 459 -24.01 -9.51 -0.80
N LEU A 460 -24.70 -9.36 -1.94
CA LEU A 460 -25.85 -8.47 -2.06
C LEU A 460 -27.12 -9.30 -2.21
N ASN A 461 -27.96 -9.29 -1.18
CA ASN A 461 -29.27 -9.92 -1.24
C ASN A 461 -30.34 -8.89 -1.61
N LEU A 462 -31.02 -9.12 -2.73
CA LEU A 462 -32.10 -8.26 -3.21
C LEU A 462 -33.44 -9.00 -3.15
N GLU A 463 -34.35 -8.53 -2.30
CA GLU A 463 -35.73 -8.99 -2.35
C GLU A 463 -36.40 -8.45 -3.62
N VAL A 464 -36.99 -9.34 -4.42
CA VAL A 464 -37.69 -9.00 -5.68
C VAL A 464 -39.16 -9.36 -5.54
N SER A 465 -40.03 -8.41 -5.88
CA SER A 465 -41.48 -8.60 -5.88
C SER A 465 -42.03 -8.85 -7.29
N ALA A 466 -43.24 -9.43 -7.39
CA ALA A 466 -43.90 -9.66 -8.68
C ALA A 466 -44.26 -8.36 -9.44
N SER A 467 -44.19 -7.20 -8.78
CA SER A 467 -44.41 -5.89 -9.41
C SER A 467 -43.11 -5.20 -9.87
N ASP A 468 -41.95 -5.73 -9.50
CA ASP A 468 -40.68 -5.10 -9.82
C ASP A 468 -40.40 -5.20 -11.33
N THR A 469 -39.85 -4.14 -11.88
CA THR A 469 -39.43 -4.06 -13.29
C THR A 469 -37.94 -4.34 -13.46
N LEU A 470 -37.52 -4.71 -14.67
CA LEU A 470 -36.10 -4.85 -15.00
C LEU A 470 -35.32 -3.55 -14.76
N ASP A 471 -35.93 -2.40 -15.04
CA ASP A 471 -35.29 -1.09 -14.82
C ASP A 471 -35.08 -0.79 -13.33
N GLU A 472 -36.06 -1.13 -12.47
CA GLU A 472 -35.92 -1.00 -11.02
C GLU A 472 -34.86 -1.95 -10.47
N LEU A 473 -34.82 -3.19 -10.96
CA LEU A 473 -33.79 -4.16 -10.57
C LEU A 473 -32.39 -3.68 -11.01
N VAL A 474 -32.24 -3.19 -12.24
CA VAL A 474 -30.99 -2.61 -12.73
C VAL A 474 -30.56 -1.40 -11.90
N ALA A 475 -31.51 -0.51 -11.56
CA ALA A 475 -31.22 0.66 -10.73
C ALA A 475 -30.72 0.25 -9.35
N ARG A 476 -31.40 -0.70 -8.69
CA ARG A 476 -31.02 -1.24 -7.38
C ARG A 476 -29.65 -1.92 -7.41
N ILE A 477 -29.40 -2.81 -8.38
CA ILE A 477 -28.10 -3.46 -8.52
C ILE A 477 -27.00 -2.42 -8.71
N ASN A 478 -27.20 -1.43 -9.58
CA ASN A 478 -26.17 -0.41 -9.82
C ASN A 478 -25.96 0.54 -8.62
N SER A 479 -26.97 0.77 -7.78
CA SER A 479 -26.85 1.62 -6.59
C SER A 479 -26.30 0.88 -5.36
N GLU A 480 -26.65 -0.39 -5.19
CA GLU A 480 -26.34 -1.19 -4.00
C GLU A 480 -25.13 -2.10 -4.24
N SER A 481 -24.90 -2.59 -5.47
CA SER A 481 -23.75 -3.43 -5.78
C SER A 481 -22.49 -2.63 -6.08
N ARG A 482 -21.43 -2.92 -5.32
CA ARG A 482 -20.09 -2.41 -5.59
C ARG A 482 -19.29 -3.27 -6.56
N LEU A 483 -19.62 -4.56 -6.64
CA LEU A 483 -18.87 -5.56 -7.40
C LEU A 483 -19.48 -5.87 -8.76
N ALA A 484 -20.78 -5.63 -8.95
CA ALA A 484 -21.46 -5.86 -10.20
C ALA A 484 -22.04 -4.56 -10.77
N SER A 485 -22.20 -4.55 -12.10
CA SER A 485 -23.04 -3.61 -12.82
C SER A 485 -24.11 -4.38 -13.58
N ALA A 486 -25.29 -3.78 -13.71
CA ALA A 486 -26.40 -4.34 -14.45
C ALA A 486 -26.87 -3.38 -15.56
N THR A 487 -27.37 -3.95 -16.64
CA THR A 487 -28.01 -3.20 -17.72
C THR A 487 -29.08 -4.03 -18.40
N VAL A 488 -29.98 -3.37 -19.14
CA VAL A 488 -30.97 -4.04 -19.99
C VAL A 488 -30.45 -4.06 -21.42
N LEU A 489 -30.23 -5.26 -21.96
CA LEU A 489 -29.90 -5.49 -23.36
C LEU A 489 -31.18 -5.73 -24.15
N ASN A 490 -31.34 -5.08 -25.29
CA ASN A 490 -32.36 -5.41 -26.28
C ASN A 490 -31.74 -6.27 -27.38
N ASP A 491 -32.10 -7.56 -27.44
CA ASP A 491 -31.57 -8.54 -28.40
C ASP A 491 -32.23 -8.44 -29.80
N GLY A 492 -33.28 -7.61 -29.95
CA GLY A 492 -33.98 -7.36 -31.21
C GLY A 492 -34.96 -8.46 -31.64
N SER A 493 -35.25 -9.44 -30.78
CA SER A 493 -36.23 -10.49 -31.08
C SER A 493 -37.69 -10.00 -31.05
N ASP A 494 -38.55 -10.64 -31.83
CA ASP A 494 -39.96 -10.23 -31.96
C ASP A 494 -40.81 -10.52 -30.70
N VAL A 495 -40.33 -11.37 -29.81
CA VAL A 495 -41.02 -11.80 -28.58
C VAL A 495 -40.01 -11.76 -27.43
N THR A 496 -40.28 -10.95 -26.40
CA THR A 496 -39.43 -10.75 -25.21
C THR A 496 -37.97 -10.35 -25.53
N PRO A 497 -37.75 -9.16 -26.15
CA PRO A 497 -36.41 -8.76 -26.60
C PRO A 497 -35.46 -8.31 -25.49
N PHE A 498 -35.97 -8.05 -24.28
CA PHE A 498 -35.18 -7.47 -23.20
C PHE A 498 -34.55 -8.55 -22.33
N ARG A 499 -33.24 -8.42 -22.09
CA ARG A 499 -32.42 -9.31 -21.26
C ARG A 499 -31.74 -8.51 -20.18
N LEU A 500 -31.73 -9.01 -18.95
CA LEU A 500 -30.86 -8.48 -17.90
C LEU A 500 -29.44 -8.97 -18.17
N GLN A 501 -28.50 -8.04 -18.31
CA GLN A 501 -27.08 -8.34 -18.40
C GLN A 501 -26.40 -7.86 -17.13
N LEU A 502 -25.67 -8.75 -16.47
CA LEU A 502 -24.80 -8.43 -15.34
C LEU A 502 -23.35 -8.61 -15.75
N SER A 503 -22.48 -7.74 -15.26
CA SER A 503 -21.03 -7.84 -15.43
C SER A 503 -20.33 -7.51 -14.13
N SER A 504 -19.23 -8.22 -13.87
CA SER A 504 -18.33 -7.85 -12.78
C SER A 504 -17.64 -6.54 -13.08
N LYS A 505 -17.48 -5.70 -12.06
CA LYS A 505 -16.60 -4.52 -12.07
C LYS A 505 -15.14 -4.90 -11.83
N LEU A 506 -14.89 -6.14 -11.39
CA LEU A 506 -13.56 -6.70 -11.15
C LEU A 506 -13.12 -7.59 -12.32
N SER A 507 -11.83 -7.58 -12.62
CA SER A 507 -11.19 -8.52 -13.55
C SER A 507 -10.60 -9.72 -12.82
N GLY A 508 -10.12 -10.72 -13.56
CA GLY A 508 -9.50 -11.90 -12.98
C GLY A 508 -10.52 -12.95 -12.51
N ALA A 509 -10.05 -14.11 -12.07
CA ALA A 509 -10.88 -15.17 -11.50
C ALA A 509 -11.63 -14.69 -10.24
N GLY A 510 -11.04 -13.77 -9.47
CA GLY A 510 -11.70 -13.14 -8.31
C GLY A 510 -12.90 -12.27 -8.68
N GLY A 511 -13.07 -11.90 -9.96
CA GLY A 511 -14.26 -11.21 -10.45
C GLY A 511 -15.43 -12.14 -10.80
N GLU A 512 -15.34 -13.45 -10.51
CA GLU A 512 -16.43 -14.39 -10.75
C GLU A 512 -17.65 -14.05 -9.88
N LEU A 513 -18.75 -13.66 -10.52
CA LEU A 513 -20.01 -13.39 -9.84
C LEU A 513 -20.78 -14.68 -9.65
N VAL A 514 -21.07 -15.03 -8.40
CA VAL A 514 -22.05 -16.06 -8.06
C VAL A 514 -23.41 -15.40 -7.96
N LEU A 515 -24.32 -15.75 -8.86
CA LEU A 515 -25.68 -15.22 -8.90
C LEU A 515 -26.66 -16.32 -8.52
N ASP A 516 -27.53 -16.00 -7.56
CA ASP A 516 -28.65 -16.86 -7.18
C ASP A 516 -29.95 -16.09 -7.37
N ASP A 517 -30.88 -16.70 -8.08
CA ASP A 517 -32.23 -16.16 -8.24
C ASP A 517 -33.22 -16.73 -7.23
N ALA A 518 -32.78 -17.63 -6.33
CA ALA A 518 -33.59 -18.29 -5.31
C ALA A 518 -34.89 -18.90 -5.87
N GLY A 519 -34.89 -19.31 -7.15
CA GLY A 519 -36.06 -19.88 -7.82
C GLY A 519 -37.05 -18.86 -8.37
N VAL A 520 -36.69 -17.57 -8.44
CA VAL A 520 -37.49 -16.51 -9.10
C VAL A 520 -37.62 -16.76 -10.60
N GLY A 521 -36.74 -17.55 -11.22
CA GLY A 521 -36.81 -17.94 -12.63
C GLY A 521 -36.19 -16.89 -13.55
N LEU A 522 -35.04 -16.34 -13.16
CA LEU A 522 -34.28 -15.40 -13.97
C LEU A 522 -33.49 -16.09 -15.10
N ASP A 523 -33.32 -17.42 -15.02
CA ASP A 523 -32.69 -18.28 -16.03
C ASP A 523 -31.39 -17.69 -16.62
N LEU A 524 -30.53 -17.19 -15.72
CA LEU A 524 -29.28 -16.52 -16.10
C LEU A 524 -28.31 -17.50 -16.78
N ALA A 525 -27.62 -17.03 -17.81
CA ALA A 525 -26.60 -17.78 -18.53
C ALA A 525 -25.26 -17.02 -18.52
N THR A 526 -24.17 -17.74 -18.20
CA THR A 526 -22.81 -17.18 -18.23
C THR A 526 -22.33 -17.02 -19.67
N LEU A 527 -22.16 -15.77 -20.11
CA LEU A 527 -21.65 -15.46 -21.46
C LEU A 527 -20.12 -15.47 -21.53
N SER A 528 -19.46 -15.04 -20.46
CA SER A 528 -18.01 -15.06 -20.30
C SER A 528 -17.69 -15.33 -18.84
N ARG A 529 -16.77 -16.26 -18.58
CA ARG A 529 -16.30 -16.54 -17.23
C ARG A 529 -15.16 -15.56 -16.87
N ALA A 530 -15.08 -15.18 -15.61
CA ALA A 530 -13.96 -14.42 -15.09
C ALA A 530 -12.73 -15.35 -15.02
N GLN A 531 -11.56 -14.86 -15.40
CA GLN A 531 -10.32 -15.64 -15.46
C GLN A 531 -9.11 -14.74 -15.26
N ASP A 532 -8.09 -15.26 -14.59
CA ASP A 532 -6.81 -14.56 -14.44
C ASP A 532 -6.03 -14.56 -15.76
N SER A 533 -5.20 -13.54 -15.95
CA SER A 533 -4.19 -13.56 -16.99
C SER A 533 -3.06 -14.49 -16.60
N VAL A 534 -2.52 -15.20 -17.58
CA VAL A 534 -1.47 -16.21 -17.38
C VAL A 534 -0.37 -15.96 -18.40
N VAL A 535 0.86 -15.87 -17.91
CA VAL A 535 2.08 -15.70 -18.71
C VAL A 535 3.07 -16.76 -18.28
N VAL A 536 3.73 -17.40 -19.24
CA VAL A 536 4.85 -18.30 -18.94
C VAL A 536 6.15 -17.54 -19.18
N PHE A 537 6.95 -17.37 -18.14
CA PHE A 537 8.27 -16.78 -18.22
C PHE A 537 9.34 -17.88 -18.37
N GLY A 538 9.98 -17.94 -19.53
CA GLY A 538 11.02 -18.92 -19.85
C GLY A 538 10.98 -19.32 -21.32
N ALA A 539 12.10 -19.84 -21.84
CA ALA A 539 12.21 -20.25 -23.25
C ALA A 539 11.43 -21.54 -23.58
N ASP A 540 11.03 -22.30 -22.56
CA ASP A 540 10.35 -23.59 -22.70
C ASP A 540 9.12 -23.63 -21.78
N ALA A 541 7.96 -24.00 -22.32
CA ALA A 541 6.69 -23.94 -21.59
C ALA A 541 6.62 -24.93 -20.42
N ASP A 542 7.36 -26.05 -20.51
CA ASP A 542 7.38 -27.12 -19.51
C ASP A 542 8.35 -26.83 -18.34
N ALA A 543 9.28 -25.89 -18.52
CA ALA A 543 10.27 -25.49 -17.50
C ALA A 543 10.16 -24.02 -17.09
N GLY A 544 9.24 -23.27 -17.70
CA GLY A 544 9.00 -21.86 -17.42
C GLY A 544 8.25 -21.65 -16.10
N VAL A 545 8.38 -20.45 -15.55
CA VAL A 545 7.64 -20.02 -14.36
C VAL A 545 6.28 -19.49 -14.80
N LEU A 546 5.22 -20.03 -14.23
CA LEU A 546 3.86 -19.54 -14.45
C LEU A 546 3.65 -18.26 -13.64
N LEU A 547 3.34 -17.16 -14.33
CA LEU A 547 2.95 -15.90 -13.74
C LEU A 547 1.45 -15.73 -13.95
N THR A 548 0.72 -15.46 -12.87
CA THR A 548 -0.72 -15.25 -12.92
C THR A 548 -1.06 -13.89 -12.33
N SER A 549 -2.04 -13.20 -12.91
CA SER A 549 -2.48 -11.88 -12.43
C SER A 549 -3.98 -11.71 -12.61
N SER A 550 -4.63 -11.05 -11.66
CA SER A 550 -6.05 -10.68 -11.73
C SER A 550 -6.35 -9.63 -12.80
N SER A 551 -5.32 -9.02 -13.38
CA SER A 551 -5.44 -8.03 -14.47
C SER A 551 -4.50 -8.32 -15.63
N ASN A 552 -4.71 -7.64 -16.75
CA ASN A 552 -3.80 -7.67 -17.90
C ASN A 552 -2.54 -6.82 -17.69
N THR A 553 -2.34 -6.20 -16.52
CA THR A 553 -1.15 -5.44 -16.18
C THR A 553 -0.40 -6.15 -15.06
N LEU A 554 0.72 -6.78 -15.39
CA LEU A 554 1.61 -7.43 -14.42
C LEU A 554 2.68 -6.42 -14.02
N ARG A 555 2.66 -5.97 -12.77
CA ARG A 555 3.67 -5.05 -12.22
C ARG A 555 4.78 -5.84 -11.54
N ASP A 556 5.99 -5.28 -11.59
CA ASP A 556 7.18 -5.79 -10.90
C ASP A 556 7.44 -7.29 -11.10
N VAL A 557 7.16 -7.80 -12.31
CA VAL A 557 7.49 -9.18 -12.70
C VAL A 557 9.00 -9.42 -12.53
N VAL A 558 9.76 -8.39 -12.87
CA VAL A 558 11.13 -8.13 -12.42
C VAL A 558 11.07 -6.73 -11.82
N PRO A 559 11.83 -6.40 -10.75
CA PRO A 559 11.78 -5.08 -10.14
C PRO A 559 11.86 -3.94 -11.18
N GLY A 560 10.84 -3.07 -11.20
CA GLY A 560 10.76 -1.95 -12.14
C GLY A 560 10.19 -2.27 -13.53
N LEU A 561 9.84 -3.52 -13.82
CA LEU A 561 9.22 -3.93 -15.10
C LEU A 561 7.70 -4.11 -14.94
N THR A 562 6.93 -3.35 -15.71
CA THR A 562 5.48 -3.55 -15.87
C THR A 562 5.16 -4.08 -17.25
N LEU A 563 4.49 -5.24 -17.33
CA LEU A 563 4.03 -5.85 -18.57
C LEU A 563 2.52 -5.62 -18.76
N ASN A 564 2.14 -5.05 -19.90
CA ASN A 564 0.75 -4.89 -20.30
C ASN A 564 0.39 -5.91 -21.38
N LEU A 565 -0.43 -6.89 -21.03
CA LEU A 565 -0.88 -7.97 -21.89
C LEU A 565 -2.03 -7.49 -22.77
N SER A 566 -1.85 -7.63 -24.09
CA SER A 566 -2.88 -7.23 -25.05
C SER A 566 -3.61 -8.44 -25.64
N ASN A 567 -2.89 -9.49 -26.02
CA ASN A 567 -3.43 -10.71 -26.61
C ASN A 567 -2.56 -11.91 -26.21
N ALA A 568 -3.14 -13.11 -26.28
CA ALA A 568 -2.37 -14.34 -26.19
C ALA A 568 -1.45 -14.52 -27.42
N SER A 569 -0.30 -15.17 -27.22
CA SER A 569 0.65 -15.50 -28.27
C SER A 569 1.03 -16.97 -28.18
N ASP A 570 0.99 -17.68 -29.31
CA ASP A 570 1.47 -19.08 -29.40
C ASP A 570 3.00 -19.14 -29.59
N GLU A 571 3.63 -18.01 -29.92
CA GLU A 571 5.08 -17.88 -30.06
C GLU A 571 5.67 -17.08 -28.89
N PRO A 572 6.88 -17.43 -28.41
CA PRO A 572 7.51 -16.72 -27.31
C PRO A 572 7.85 -15.27 -27.71
N ILE A 573 7.43 -14.31 -26.88
CA ILE A 573 7.72 -12.89 -27.07
C ILE A 573 9.00 -12.54 -26.31
N THR A 574 10.00 -11.98 -27.01
CA THR A 574 11.21 -11.47 -26.36
C THR A 574 11.02 -10.02 -25.96
N VAL A 575 11.12 -9.74 -24.66
CA VAL A 575 11.13 -8.37 -24.12
C VAL A 575 12.58 -7.95 -23.90
N ALA A 576 13.04 -6.94 -24.63
CA ALA A 576 14.36 -6.36 -24.46
C ALA A 576 14.26 -5.08 -23.61
N ILE A 577 15.02 -5.03 -22.53
CA ILE A 577 15.17 -3.82 -21.70
C ILE A 577 16.48 -3.16 -22.16
N THR A 578 16.38 -1.95 -22.69
CA THR A 578 17.50 -1.17 -23.20
C THR A 578 17.48 0.22 -22.59
N GLU A 579 18.65 0.83 -22.43
CA GLU A 579 18.75 2.22 -22.00
C GLU A 579 18.14 3.16 -23.06
N ASP A 580 17.37 4.14 -22.62
CA ASP A 580 16.74 5.15 -23.49
C ASP A 580 17.59 6.43 -23.51
N THR A 581 18.62 6.42 -24.36
CA THR A 581 19.51 7.57 -24.55
C THR A 581 18.84 8.74 -25.24
N ASP A 582 17.76 8.51 -26.00
CA ASP A 582 17.04 9.55 -26.73
C ASP A 582 16.29 10.47 -25.75
N ALA A 583 15.62 9.90 -24.74
CA ALA A 583 14.98 10.65 -23.67
C ALA A 583 15.99 11.49 -22.86
N LEU A 584 17.20 10.98 -22.63
CA LEU A 584 18.29 11.72 -21.98
C LEU A 584 18.72 12.93 -22.83
N ILE A 585 18.92 12.73 -24.13
CA ILE A 585 19.28 13.79 -25.07
C ILE A 585 18.19 14.87 -25.14
N GLU A 586 16.91 14.48 -25.20
CA GLU A 586 15.79 15.42 -25.23
C GLU A 586 15.75 16.29 -23.97
N THR A 587 16.00 15.68 -22.81
CA THR A 587 16.09 16.41 -21.52
C THR A 587 17.24 17.43 -21.54
N ILE A 588 18.41 17.04 -22.08
CA ILE A 588 19.58 17.92 -22.20
C ILE A 588 19.33 19.05 -23.20
N ASP A 589 18.73 18.77 -24.36
CA ASP A 589 18.36 19.77 -25.36
C ASP A 589 17.36 20.79 -24.78
N GLY A 590 16.44 20.33 -23.92
CA GLY A 590 15.52 21.17 -23.16
C GLY A 590 16.26 22.12 -22.22
N LEU A 591 17.26 21.63 -21.48
CA LEU A 591 18.12 22.46 -20.63
C LEU A 591 18.88 23.53 -21.43
N VAL A 592 19.47 23.14 -22.57
CA VAL A 592 20.23 24.05 -23.43
C VAL A 592 19.33 25.15 -24.00
N SER A 593 18.12 24.78 -24.43
CA SER A 593 17.13 25.71 -24.95
C SER A 593 16.67 26.69 -23.86
N ALA A 594 16.34 26.21 -22.65
CA ALA A 594 15.96 27.05 -21.53
C ALA A 594 17.07 28.05 -21.13
N PHE A 595 18.33 27.60 -21.15
CA PHE A 595 19.47 28.47 -20.90
C PHE A 595 19.60 29.57 -21.97
N ASN A 596 19.57 29.19 -23.24
CA ASN A 596 19.71 30.14 -24.36
C ASN A 596 18.54 31.13 -24.43
N ASP A 597 17.33 30.70 -24.10
CA ASP A 597 16.16 31.59 -24.00
C ASP A 597 16.34 32.62 -22.86
N ALA A 598 16.88 32.19 -21.72
CA ALA A 598 17.16 33.09 -20.60
C ALA A 598 18.24 34.13 -20.97
N VAL A 599 19.35 33.71 -21.59
CA VAL A 599 20.41 34.60 -22.08
C VAL A 599 19.87 35.56 -23.13
N SER A 600 19.17 35.06 -24.14
CA SER A 600 18.55 35.87 -25.21
C SER A 600 17.62 36.94 -24.65
N ARG A 601 16.88 36.61 -23.58
CA ARG A 601 15.98 37.56 -22.92
C ARG A 601 16.73 38.60 -22.09
N ILE A 602 17.82 38.22 -21.44
CA ILE A 602 18.72 39.16 -20.76
C ILE A 602 19.34 40.13 -21.78
N ASP A 603 19.83 39.62 -22.91
CA ASP A 603 20.41 40.41 -23.98
C ASP A 603 19.40 41.40 -24.57
N ALA A 604 18.20 40.93 -24.91
CA ALA A 604 17.13 41.80 -25.41
C ALA A 604 16.74 42.94 -24.43
N LEU A 605 16.91 42.74 -23.12
CA LEU A 605 16.63 43.77 -22.10
C LEU A 605 17.82 44.69 -21.83
N THR A 606 19.04 44.31 -22.23
CA THR A 606 20.27 45.01 -21.90
C THR A 606 21.02 45.56 -23.12
N GLU A 607 20.67 45.18 -24.34
CA GLU A 607 21.32 45.66 -25.57
C GLU A 607 20.97 47.13 -25.86
N PHE A 608 21.87 47.82 -26.56
CA PHE A 608 21.61 49.12 -27.15
C PHE A 608 21.26 48.95 -28.63
N ASP A 609 20.02 49.25 -29.00
CA ASP A 609 19.59 49.20 -30.39
C ASP A 609 20.19 50.37 -31.18
N THR A 610 21.16 50.05 -32.04
CA THR A 610 21.88 51.02 -32.87
C THR A 610 21.04 51.61 -34.01
N GLU A 611 19.92 50.99 -34.38
CA GLU A 611 19.03 51.45 -35.45
C GLU A 611 17.99 52.45 -34.92
N THR A 612 17.43 52.17 -33.74
CA THR A 612 16.48 53.09 -33.09
C THR A 612 17.15 54.09 -32.13
N GLU A 613 18.46 53.94 -31.90
CA GLU A 613 19.25 54.68 -30.90
C GLU A 613 18.64 54.61 -29.48
N THR A 614 17.94 53.51 -29.17
CA THR A 614 17.28 53.32 -27.87
C THR A 614 18.01 52.31 -26.99
N PRO A 615 18.28 52.64 -25.72
CA PRO A 615 18.82 51.69 -24.77
C PRO A 615 17.74 50.71 -24.29
N GLY A 616 18.11 49.43 -24.15
CA GLY A 616 17.29 48.44 -23.46
C GLY A 616 16.92 48.89 -22.04
N VAL A 617 15.77 48.47 -21.55
CA VAL A 617 15.19 48.93 -20.28
C VAL A 617 16.12 48.67 -19.08
N LEU A 618 16.92 47.60 -19.15
CA LEU A 618 17.87 47.21 -18.11
C LEU A 618 19.34 47.45 -18.51
N LEU A 619 19.59 48.20 -19.59
CA LEU A 619 20.95 48.55 -20.02
C LEU A 619 21.70 49.21 -18.87
N GLY A 620 22.80 48.59 -18.46
CA GLY A 620 23.66 49.09 -17.39
C GLY A 620 23.28 48.64 -15.97
N ASP A 621 22.23 47.83 -15.77
CA ASP A 621 21.89 47.29 -14.44
C ASP A 621 22.95 46.29 -13.96
N ALA A 622 23.45 46.48 -12.74
CA ALA A 622 24.50 45.64 -12.16
C ALA A 622 23.99 44.25 -11.71
N THR A 623 22.70 44.16 -11.36
CA THR A 623 22.03 42.92 -10.94
C THR A 623 21.94 41.96 -12.12
N VAL A 624 21.53 42.47 -13.30
CA VAL A 624 21.39 41.66 -14.52
C VAL A 624 22.74 41.10 -14.96
N ARG A 625 23.81 41.91 -14.96
CA ARG A 625 25.19 41.41 -15.20
C ARG A 625 25.64 40.38 -14.18
N THR A 626 25.21 40.50 -12.92
CA THR A 626 25.54 39.51 -11.88
C THR A 626 24.84 38.18 -12.17
N VAL A 627 23.57 38.22 -12.57
CA VAL A 627 22.80 37.03 -12.99
C VAL A 627 23.45 36.35 -14.19
N GLU A 628 23.76 37.12 -15.24
CA GLU A 628 24.43 36.62 -16.44
C GLU A 628 25.79 35.97 -16.12
N SER A 629 26.63 36.64 -15.32
CA SER A 629 27.93 36.07 -14.92
C SER A 629 27.81 34.82 -14.06
N ARG A 630 26.80 34.73 -13.18
CA ARG A 630 26.51 33.52 -12.40
C ARG A 630 26.10 32.37 -13.30
N LEU A 631 25.14 32.59 -14.20
CA LEU A 631 24.68 31.58 -15.16
C LEU A 631 25.83 31.03 -16.02
N LEU A 632 26.71 31.91 -16.52
CA LEU A 632 27.90 31.49 -17.27
C LEU A 632 28.94 30.76 -16.41
N SER A 633 29.10 31.16 -15.15
CA SER A 633 30.02 30.49 -14.22
C SER A 633 29.57 29.07 -13.85
N MET A 634 28.25 28.83 -13.81
CA MET A 634 27.68 27.50 -13.52
C MET A 634 28.09 26.46 -14.58
N LEU A 635 28.13 26.86 -15.85
CA LEU A 635 28.44 25.96 -16.98
C LEU A 635 29.93 25.77 -17.24
N THR A 636 30.77 26.65 -16.71
CA THR A 636 32.23 26.65 -16.95
C THR A 636 33.03 26.15 -15.74
N GLY A 637 32.37 25.97 -14.59
CA GLY A 637 32.98 25.42 -13.37
C GLY A 637 33.36 23.94 -13.51
N ALA A 638 34.42 23.55 -12.79
CA ALA A 638 34.72 22.14 -12.57
C ALA A 638 33.91 21.64 -11.36
N LEU A 639 33.31 20.45 -11.47
CA LEU A 639 32.51 19.88 -10.40
C LEU A 639 33.42 19.18 -9.37
N PRO A 640 33.22 19.37 -8.06
CA PRO A 640 34.07 18.82 -7.00
C PRO A 640 33.71 17.37 -6.68
N LEU A 641 33.66 16.51 -7.70
CA LEU A 641 33.40 15.08 -7.52
C LEU A 641 34.72 14.33 -7.29
N ALA A 642 34.75 13.51 -6.25
CA ALA A 642 35.88 12.63 -5.96
C ALA A 642 35.80 11.39 -6.88
N ALA A 643 36.75 11.31 -7.82
CA ALA A 643 37.01 10.20 -8.74
C ALA A 643 36.07 10.03 -9.97
N GLY A 644 36.68 10.06 -11.16
CA GLY A 644 36.08 9.83 -12.48
C GLY A 644 36.81 10.61 -13.60
N ASP A 645 36.74 10.15 -14.84
CA ASP A 645 37.35 10.83 -16.02
C ASP A 645 36.49 12.01 -16.52
N VAL A 646 35.19 12.02 -16.16
CA VAL A 646 34.25 13.08 -16.51
C VAL A 646 34.06 14.04 -15.32
N THR A 647 34.76 15.18 -15.36
CA THR A 647 34.75 16.19 -14.26
C THR A 647 34.30 17.58 -14.71
N ARG A 648 33.97 17.72 -16.00
CA ARG A 648 33.65 19.01 -16.66
C ARG A 648 32.58 18.82 -17.72
N PHE A 649 31.72 19.82 -17.87
CA PHE A 649 30.72 19.90 -18.94
C PHE A 649 31.29 19.73 -20.35
N SER A 650 32.50 20.25 -20.58
CA SER A 650 33.16 20.12 -21.88
C SER A 650 33.48 18.67 -22.27
N HIS A 651 33.59 17.75 -21.29
CA HIS A 651 33.79 16.32 -21.56
C HIS A 651 32.49 15.64 -22.03
N LEU A 652 31.33 16.27 -21.80
CA LEU A 652 30.00 15.79 -22.19
C LEU A 652 29.45 16.51 -23.43
N GLY A 653 30.30 17.19 -24.19
CA GLY A 653 29.88 17.88 -25.42
C GLY A 653 29.26 19.26 -25.24
N PHE A 654 29.20 19.81 -24.03
CA PHE A 654 28.73 21.18 -23.81
C PHE A 654 29.82 22.22 -24.09
N ARG A 655 29.51 23.25 -24.86
CA ARG A 655 30.42 24.37 -25.15
C ARG A 655 29.68 25.70 -25.12
N VAL A 656 30.28 26.70 -24.50
CA VAL A 656 29.76 28.08 -24.53
C VAL A 656 30.43 28.85 -25.67
N GLN A 657 29.64 29.42 -26.59
CA GLN A 657 30.12 30.26 -27.68
C GLN A 657 29.30 31.55 -27.73
N GLY A 658 29.95 32.70 -27.61
CA GLY A 658 29.28 33.99 -27.74
C GLY A 658 28.22 34.32 -26.66
N GLY A 659 28.21 33.60 -25.53
CA GLY A 659 27.18 33.71 -24.49
C GLY A 659 26.13 32.61 -24.54
N GLU A 660 26.01 31.91 -25.67
CA GLU A 660 25.08 30.80 -25.86
C GLU A 660 25.72 29.44 -25.54
N LEU A 661 24.92 28.53 -25.02
CA LEU A 661 25.28 27.14 -24.79
C LEU A 661 24.97 26.31 -26.04
N SER A 662 25.96 25.54 -26.48
CA SER A 662 25.85 24.56 -27.56
C SER A 662 26.09 23.15 -27.01
N PHE A 663 25.37 22.17 -27.54
CA PHE A 663 25.44 20.77 -27.15
C PHE A 663 25.78 19.88 -28.34
N ASP A 664 26.83 19.07 -28.16
CA ASP A 664 27.34 18.13 -29.14
C ASP A 664 26.85 16.72 -28.81
N ARG A 665 25.77 16.29 -29.49
CA ARG A 665 25.10 15.00 -29.23
C ARG A 665 26.01 13.80 -29.42
N GLU A 666 26.89 13.82 -30.43
CA GLU A 666 27.81 12.71 -30.70
C GLU A 666 28.85 12.59 -29.58
N ALA A 667 29.40 13.72 -29.12
CA ALA A 667 30.35 13.72 -28.00
C ALA A 667 29.71 13.28 -26.68
N PHE A 668 28.44 13.61 -26.45
CA PHE A 668 27.69 13.13 -25.27
C PHE A 668 27.46 11.62 -25.32
N LEU A 669 27.00 11.10 -26.45
CA LEU A 669 26.78 9.66 -26.62
C LEU A 669 28.09 8.88 -26.45
N GLU A 670 29.20 9.35 -27.02
CA GLU A 670 30.51 8.73 -26.82
C GLU A 670 30.93 8.75 -25.34
N ALA A 671 30.70 9.85 -24.62
CA ALA A 671 31.01 9.92 -23.20
C ALA A 671 30.11 9.00 -22.35
N TYR A 672 28.82 8.92 -22.69
CA TYR A 672 27.84 8.08 -22.00
C TYR A 672 28.11 6.59 -22.24
N GLU A 673 28.39 6.17 -23.48
CA GLU A 673 28.74 4.78 -23.80
C GLU A 673 30.01 4.31 -23.07
N ASN A 674 30.97 5.21 -22.85
CA ASN A 674 32.24 4.88 -22.18
C ASN A 674 32.10 4.77 -20.65
N ASP A 675 31.27 5.60 -20.01
CA ASP A 675 31.05 5.57 -18.54
C ASP A 675 29.64 6.05 -18.15
N PRO A 676 28.59 5.23 -18.34
CA PRO A 676 27.21 5.62 -18.04
C PRO A 676 27.04 6.02 -16.57
N GLN A 677 27.67 5.27 -15.65
CA GLN A 677 27.58 5.53 -14.21
C GLN A 677 28.27 6.84 -13.81
N GLY A 678 29.41 7.16 -14.43
CA GLY A 678 30.09 8.43 -14.22
C GLY A 678 29.27 9.62 -14.72
N VAL A 679 28.64 9.49 -15.90
CA VAL A 679 27.74 10.53 -16.41
C VAL A 679 26.52 10.69 -15.50
N THR A 680 25.85 9.60 -15.11
CA THR A 680 24.71 9.66 -14.17
C THR A 680 25.10 10.35 -12.87
N ARG A 681 26.19 9.93 -12.23
CA ARG A 681 26.68 10.54 -10.98
C ARG A 681 26.98 12.02 -11.12
N LEU A 682 27.57 12.44 -12.25
CA LEU A 682 27.85 13.85 -12.51
C LEU A 682 26.57 14.69 -12.51
N PHE A 683 25.46 14.14 -13.03
CA PHE A 683 24.18 14.84 -13.08
C PHE A 683 23.39 14.75 -11.77
N THR A 684 23.33 13.57 -11.16
CA THR A 684 22.33 13.22 -10.14
C THR A 684 22.86 13.07 -8.71
N ASP A 685 24.16 13.26 -8.46
CA ASP A 685 24.68 13.29 -7.07
C ASP A 685 23.95 14.39 -6.28
N GLU A 686 23.38 14.03 -5.13
CA GLU A 686 22.42 14.87 -4.40
C GLU A 686 23.01 16.19 -3.92
N ASP A 687 24.32 16.23 -3.61
CA ASP A 687 24.97 17.41 -3.04
C ASP A 687 25.92 18.10 -4.03
N ARG A 688 26.59 17.31 -4.87
CA ARG A 688 27.70 17.77 -5.73
C ARG A 688 27.43 17.54 -7.21
N GLY A 689 26.27 16.96 -7.53
CA GLY A 689 25.80 16.77 -8.89
C GLY A 689 25.41 18.09 -9.52
N LEU A 690 25.40 18.10 -10.84
CA LEU A 690 25.07 19.26 -11.64
C LEU A 690 23.66 19.77 -11.36
N ALA A 691 22.67 18.87 -11.25
CA ALA A 691 21.29 19.27 -11.02
C ALA A 691 21.15 20.03 -9.69
N ALA A 692 21.74 19.50 -8.61
CA ALA A 692 21.73 20.14 -7.30
C ALA A 692 22.43 21.51 -7.31
N GLN A 693 23.60 21.60 -7.94
CA GLN A 693 24.36 22.86 -8.03
C GLN A 693 23.64 23.92 -8.87
N LEU A 694 23.03 23.54 -10.00
CA LEU A 694 22.19 24.43 -10.81
C LEU A 694 20.98 24.91 -10.01
N GLU A 695 20.30 23.99 -9.32
CA GLU A 695 19.12 24.31 -8.53
C GLU A 695 19.44 25.30 -7.41
N GLU A 696 20.52 25.08 -6.65
CA GLU A 696 20.95 25.97 -5.57
C GLU A 696 21.24 27.39 -6.11
N GLN A 697 21.94 27.50 -7.23
CA GLN A 697 22.31 28.78 -7.79
C GLN A 697 21.13 29.52 -8.43
N ILE A 698 20.21 28.79 -9.08
CA ILE A 698 18.96 29.36 -9.60
C ILE A 698 18.11 29.86 -8.43
N LYS A 699 17.94 29.07 -7.35
CA LYS A 699 17.23 29.51 -6.13
C LYS A 699 17.86 30.78 -5.54
N ALA A 700 19.18 30.86 -5.43
CA ALA A 700 19.86 32.06 -4.95
C ALA A 700 19.57 33.34 -5.79
N ILE A 701 19.10 33.18 -7.03
CA ILE A 701 18.70 34.26 -7.92
C ILE A 701 17.20 34.54 -7.83
N THR A 702 16.35 33.50 -7.89
CA THR A 702 14.92 33.62 -8.15
C THR A 702 14.01 33.40 -6.94
N ASP A 703 14.49 32.74 -5.89
CA ASP A 703 13.70 32.39 -4.70
C ASP A 703 13.44 33.60 -3.79
N ASP A 704 12.57 33.45 -2.80
CA ASP A 704 12.24 34.50 -1.84
C ASP A 704 13.49 34.96 -1.07
N GLY A 705 13.77 36.27 -1.06
CA GLY A 705 15.02 36.81 -0.52
C GLY A 705 16.26 36.60 -1.41
N GLY A 706 16.09 36.06 -2.62
CA GLY A 706 17.11 35.94 -3.65
C GLY A 706 17.47 37.27 -4.32
N LEU A 707 18.42 37.26 -5.27
CA LEU A 707 18.93 38.49 -5.89
C LEU A 707 17.85 39.31 -6.62
N LEU A 708 16.96 38.66 -7.37
CA LEU A 708 15.93 39.36 -8.15
C LEU A 708 14.82 39.90 -7.25
N ASP A 709 14.44 39.16 -6.23
CA ASP A 709 13.43 39.58 -5.25
C ASP A 709 13.89 40.83 -4.48
N ASN A 710 15.10 40.79 -3.91
CA ASN A 710 15.71 41.96 -3.24
C ASN A 710 15.77 43.20 -4.16
N ARG A 711 16.04 43.00 -5.46
CA ARG A 711 16.06 44.10 -6.43
C ARG A 711 14.65 44.64 -6.70
N ALA A 712 13.65 43.76 -6.79
CA ALA A 712 12.26 44.13 -6.95
C ALA A 712 11.74 44.92 -5.74
N GLU A 713 12.03 44.46 -4.52
CA GLU A 713 11.70 45.17 -3.28
C GLU A 713 12.34 46.57 -3.23
N ALA A 714 13.63 46.69 -3.57
CA ALA A 714 14.32 47.97 -3.60
C ALA A 714 13.68 48.96 -4.60
N LEU A 715 13.27 48.47 -5.78
CA LEU A 715 12.57 49.28 -6.78
C LEU A 715 11.16 49.66 -6.32
N ALA A 716 10.45 48.76 -5.64
CA ALA A 716 9.13 49.04 -5.06
C ALA A 716 9.21 50.13 -3.98
N GLY A 717 10.19 50.05 -3.07
CA GLY A 717 10.44 51.08 -2.06
C GLY A 717 10.84 52.43 -2.67
N GLN A 718 11.64 52.42 -3.75
CA GLN A 718 11.96 53.67 -4.47
C GLN A 718 10.71 54.29 -5.10
N LYS A 719 9.82 53.48 -5.67
CA LYS A 719 8.55 53.93 -6.25
C LYS A 719 7.65 54.56 -5.18
N GLU A 720 7.56 53.96 -4.00
CA GLU A 720 6.79 54.50 -2.87
C GLU A 720 7.33 55.87 -2.43
N LEU A 721 8.63 55.99 -2.20
CA LEU A 721 9.26 57.25 -1.84
C LEU A 721 9.06 58.36 -2.89
N LEU A 722 9.08 58.00 -4.17
CA LEU A 722 8.79 58.94 -5.25
C LEU A 722 7.32 59.38 -5.25
N ASN A 723 6.37 58.47 -4.99
CA ASN A 723 4.95 58.80 -4.88
C ASN A 723 4.69 59.74 -3.70
N ASP A 724 5.27 59.47 -2.53
CA ASP A 724 5.17 60.34 -1.35
C ASP A 724 5.71 61.74 -1.65
N ARG A 725 6.82 61.83 -2.39
CA ARG A 725 7.40 63.10 -2.81
C ARG A 725 6.48 63.85 -3.77
N VAL A 726 5.84 63.15 -4.71
CA VAL A 726 4.86 63.73 -5.63
C VAL A 726 3.66 64.27 -4.86
N GLU A 727 3.15 63.52 -3.88
CA GLU A 727 2.04 63.95 -3.03
C GLU A 727 2.39 65.20 -2.21
N ALA A 728 3.54 65.21 -1.54
CA ALA A 728 4.02 66.37 -0.80
C ALA A 728 4.22 67.61 -1.70
N MET A 729 4.68 67.42 -2.93
CA MET A 729 4.78 68.52 -3.92
C MET A 729 3.41 69.03 -4.34
N ASN A 730 2.43 68.14 -4.56
CA ASN A 730 1.07 68.52 -4.90
C ASN A 730 0.42 69.33 -3.77
N GLU A 731 0.57 68.93 -2.51
CA GLU A 731 0.09 69.71 -1.36
C GLU A 731 0.73 71.10 -1.26
N LEU A 732 2.02 71.20 -1.57
CA LEU A 732 2.73 72.48 -1.59
C LEU A 732 2.20 73.38 -2.71
N LEU A 733 2.01 72.83 -3.91
CA LEU A 733 1.43 73.53 -5.04
C LEU A 733 0.01 74.01 -4.73
N ASP A 734 -0.81 73.19 -4.07
CA ASP A 734 -2.16 73.56 -3.65
C ASP A 734 -2.17 74.68 -2.62
N ARG A 735 -1.33 74.61 -1.58
CA ARG A 735 -1.17 75.71 -0.61
C ARG A 735 -0.70 77.00 -1.28
N LYS A 736 0.20 76.91 -2.26
CA LYS A 736 0.67 78.06 -3.03
C LYS A 736 -0.47 78.66 -3.88
N ARG A 737 -1.28 77.81 -4.52
CA ARG A 737 -2.46 78.22 -5.28
C ARG A 737 -3.45 78.94 -4.37
N GLU A 738 -3.81 78.38 -3.23
CA GLU A 738 -4.76 78.96 -2.29
C GLU A 738 -4.30 80.33 -1.75
N ARG A 739 -3.01 80.46 -1.41
CA ARG A 739 -2.42 81.74 -1.01
C ARG A 739 -2.52 82.78 -2.11
N LEU A 740 -2.18 82.42 -3.35
CA LEU A 740 -2.29 83.32 -4.50
C LEU A 740 -3.74 83.72 -4.77
N THR A 741 -4.70 82.79 -4.64
CA THR A 741 -6.14 83.09 -4.74
C THR A 741 -6.59 84.09 -3.67
N ARG A 742 -6.17 83.91 -2.41
CA ARG A 742 -6.46 84.86 -1.32
C ARG A 742 -5.86 86.25 -1.57
N GLN A 743 -4.62 86.31 -2.07
CA GLN A 743 -3.99 87.58 -2.44
C GLN A 743 -4.74 88.27 -3.59
N PHE A 744 -5.20 87.51 -4.58
CA PHE A 744 -6.00 88.03 -5.68
C PHE A 744 -7.35 88.59 -5.20
N LEU A 745 -8.09 87.85 -4.36
CA LEU A 745 -9.35 88.31 -3.79
C LEU A 745 -9.18 89.58 -2.93
N ALA A 746 -8.14 89.64 -2.09
CA ALA A 746 -7.84 90.83 -1.30
C ALA A 746 -7.47 92.03 -2.19
N MET A 747 -6.79 91.80 -3.31
CA MET A 747 -6.49 92.81 -4.31
C MET A 747 -7.76 93.31 -5.01
N GLU A 748 -8.68 92.43 -5.38
CA GLU A 748 -9.99 92.81 -5.94
C GLU A 748 -10.82 93.60 -4.93
N GLU A 749 -10.85 93.20 -3.66
CA GLU A 749 -11.57 93.94 -2.62
C GLU A 749 -10.96 95.33 -2.39
N ALA A 750 -9.63 95.43 -2.35
CA ALA A 750 -8.92 96.71 -2.26
C ALA A 750 -9.22 97.60 -3.49
N LEU A 751 -9.24 97.02 -4.70
CA LEU A 751 -9.58 97.73 -5.93
C LEU A 751 -11.05 98.20 -5.91
N SER A 752 -11.98 97.36 -5.46
CA SER A 752 -13.39 97.69 -5.30
C SER A 752 -13.59 98.83 -4.30
N ARG A 753 -12.89 98.81 -3.16
CA ARG A 753 -12.88 99.92 -2.18
C ARG A 753 -12.29 101.20 -2.76
N MET A 754 -11.21 101.11 -3.55
CA MET A 754 -10.64 102.27 -4.25
C MET A 754 -11.61 102.84 -5.29
N GLN A 755 -12.30 102.00 -6.06
CA GLN A 755 -13.34 102.42 -7.01
C GLN A 755 -14.53 103.05 -6.29
N ALA A 756 -14.96 102.50 -5.15
CA ALA A 756 -16.00 103.09 -4.30
C ALA A 756 -15.57 104.44 -3.71
N GLN A 757 -14.30 104.59 -3.29
CA GLN A 757 -13.74 105.89 -2.89
C GLN A 757 -13.68 106.87 -4.05
N GLN A 758 -13.27 106.44 -5.25
CA GLN A 758 -13.24 107.28 -6.46
C GLN A 758 -14.66 107.73 -6.85
N GLY A 759 -15.66 106.85 -6.70
CA GLY A 759 -17.07 107.18 -6.88
C GLY A 759 -17.58 108.19 -5.84
N ALA A 760 -17.24 108.01 -4.56
CA ALA A 760 -17.59 108.95 -3.50
C ALA A 760 -16.93 110.33 -3.70
N LEU A 761 -15.66 110.36 -4.11
CA LEU A 761 -14.95 111.59 -4.49
C LEU A 761 -15.58 112.25 -5.73
N GLY A 762 -15.96 111.46 -6.73
CA GLY A 762 -16.67 111.94 -7.93
C GLY A 762 -18.03 112.57 -7.63
N GLN A 763 -18.73 112.12 -6.57
CA GLN A 763 -19.98 112.73 -6.10
C GLN A 763 -19.76 113.99 -5.23
N ILE A 764 -18.57 114.21 -4.69
CA ILE A 764 -18.23 115.42 -3.93
C ILE A 764 -17.80 116.59 -4.86
N VAL A 765 -17.36 116.32 -6.09
CA VAL A 765 -16.78 117.35 -6.99
C VAL A 765 -17.78 118.27 -7.73
N PRO A 766 -19.03 117.91 -8.06
CA PRO A 766 -19.94 118.89 -8.67
C PRO A 766 -20.78 119.61 -7.60
N LEU A 767 -20.16 120.20 -6.57
CA LEU A 767 -20.84 121.15 -5.69
C LEU A 767 -20.09 122.47 -5.43
N THR A 768 -18.98 122.75 -6.14
CA THR A 768 -18.35 124.09 -6.08
C THR A 768 -17.76 124.58 -7.43
N LEU A 769 -18.52 125.47 -8.12
CA LEU A 769 -18.12 126.66 -8.93
C LEU A 769 -17.46 126.42 -10.33
N GLY A 770 -17.88 126.91 -11.52
CA GLY A 770 -18.93 127.81 -12.02
C GLY A 770 -18.48 128.49 -13.34
N ASN A 771 -19.29 128.45 -14.41
CA ASN A 771 -19.38 129.33 -15.61
C ASN A 771 -18.20 129.58 -16.62
N ASN A 772 -18.55 129.48 -17.92
CA ASN A 772 -18.28 130.36 -19.08
C ASN A 772 -16.86 130.83 -19.54
N ALA A 773 -16.64 130.70 -20.87
CA ALA A 773 -16.26 131.72 -21.88
C ALA A 773 -14.82 132.34 -22.01
N ASN A 774 -14.35 132.28 -23.28
CA ASN A 774 -13.46 133.11 -24.14
C ASN A 774 -12.02 133.58 -23.76
N SER A 775 -11.15 133.52 -24.81
CA SER A 775 -9.73 133.91 -25.01
C SER A 775 -8.63 132.96 -24.57
#